data_AF-A0A518HK87-F1
#
_entry.id   AF-A0A518HK87-F1
#
_cell.length_a   1.000
_cell.length_b   1.000
_cell.length_c   1.000
_cell.angle_alpha   90.00
_cell.angle_beta   90.00
_cell.angle_gamma   90.00
#
_symmetry.space_group_name_H-M   'P 1'
#
loop_
_entity.id
_entity.type
_entity.pdbx_description
1 polymer ?
#
loop_
_entity_poly.entity_id
_entity_poly.type
_entity_poly.pdbx_seq_one_letter_code
_entity_poly.pdbx_strand_id
1 'polypeptide(L)'
;MDNRRKLVRAVSAAAAIASLLAAIISTRALSQSSRYLAEVSSSLRTSDLNAAKSIGHAFARTDELTVLLARQRQPRGEWNYLLDQLKESFVEFLEVDRHESVLPHETAKANYYLGRVMILQGNQNAARRRLEQAVELAVKINDNVLVAQAKNTLGCLAAADGDYGSAHASFRACSDVLNHVEGQENVCAIALRNLGLVERALGRDGTAATRSAIALIERSSESESWGLTSELLQDLRMTLCEMYWSQGLLDEAVRLARETQDDLQSKYIHVDLLGVDKHLIARNRHVNALRFVERNLAALQQVREAAVADPKTKQSLGKTVHRWQWHPLMDLRTELVSNHLSVAGTMVAEFESQSGLVLAWGELDFSHAAATAVAKHVYDRTQLVIVSDSEESLDEARIALVDAGVPLSRVRFGICDCETPWFRDQGPIVSRSESGDAVWFDSSLTRGDRSGRVVLDALPTMLRRNWKTRVADVPIHLEGGMLLSNGNGLAVGSAAIVRVNREYGFSDEAITRELRRVTGARRWLFLNTLIGEPTEHIDLFMTFVSPTTVVVGEYADRADPNAALLDETATLLSTVVVDDTPLRVVRIPMPDGAGTSFPSYTNVVFANGVLLVPSYSGESKEKELKVKETYEALLPDWEVHFVDCTRLRHTGGALHCLVSNLGDTPFTPVFSSKQ
;
A
#
# COMPACT_ATOMS: atom_id res chain seq x y z
N MET A 1 -7.33 -40.34 -30.74
CA MET A 1 -6.01 -40.41 -30.06
C MET A 1 -5.48 -39.03 -29.69
N ASP A 2 -5.76 -37.99 -30.49
CA ASP A 2 -5.31 -36.63 -30.24
C ASP A 2 -5.96 -35.98 -29.00
N ASN A 3 -7.29 -36.03 -28.87
CA ASN A 3 -8.01 -35.54 -27.67
C ASN A 3 -7.58 -36.24 -26.38
N ARG A 4 -7.15 -37.51 -26.46
CA ARG A 4 -6.67 -38.28 -25.30
C ARG A 4 -5.28 -37.84 -24.84
N ARG A 5 -4.37 -37.51 -25.77
CA ARG A 5 -3.06 -36.93 -25.43
C ARG A 5 -3.21 -35.51 -24.87
N LYS A 6 -4.18 -34.75 -25.38
CA LYS A 6 -4.49 -33.39 -24.90
C LYS A 6 -5.15 -33.40 -23.50
N LEU A 7 -6.10 -34.28 -23.24
CA LEU A 7 -6.69 -34.47 -21.91
C LEU A 7 -5.62 -34.87 -20.87
N VAL A 8 -4.68 -35.74 -21.27
CA VAL A 8 -3.53 -36.08 -20.42
C VAL A 8 -2.68 -34.85 -20.09
N ARG A 9 -2.46 -33.93 -21.06
CA ARG A 9 -1.75 -32.66 -20.79
C ARG A 9 -2.53 -31.73 -19.87
N ALA A 10 -3.85 -31.58 -20.07
CA ALA A 10 -4.70 -30.78 -19.17
C ALA A 10 -4.69 -31.34 -17.73
N VAL A 11 -4.74 -32.66 -17.58
CA VAL A 11 -4.62 -33.34 -16.28
C VAL A 11 -3.22 -33.15 -15.70
N SER A 12 -2.16 -33.17 -16.51
CA SER A 12 -0.79 -32.88 -16.06
C SER A 12 -0.62 -31.44 -15.58
N ALA A 13 -1.18 -30.45 -16.28
CA ALA A 13 -1.15 -29.05 -15.86
C ALA A 13 -1.93 -28.84 -14.55
N ALA A 14 -3.13 -29.44 -14.42
CA ALA A 14 -3.89 -29.42 -13.16
C ALA A 14 -3.17 -30.15 -12.02
N ALA A 15 -2.45 -31.22 -12.32
CA ALA A 15 -1.62 -31.94 -11.35
C ALA A 15 -0.38 -31.14 -10.92
N ALA A 16 0.19 -30.31 -11.80
CA ALA A 16 1.26 -29.37 -11.46
C ALA A 16 0.75 -28.33 -10.46
N ILE A 17 -0.43 -27.74 -10.71
CA ILE A 17 -1.12 -26.84 -9.75
C ILE A 17 -1.29 -27.53 -8.40
N ALA A 18 -1.84 -28.75 -8.38
CA ALA A 18 -2.05 -29.53 -7.15
C ALA A 18 -0.75 -29.91 -6.41
N SER A 19 0.35 -30.12 -7.15
CA SER A 19 1.66 -30.48 -6.57
C SER A 19 2.36 -29.28 -5.95
N LEU A 20 2.32 -28.11 -6.63
CA LEU A 20 2.76 -26.83 -6.08
C LEU A 20 1.99 -26.50 -4.79
N LEU A 21 0.66 -26.70 -4.80
CA LEU A 21 -0.22 -26.55 -3.62
C LEU A 21 0.19 -27.44 -2.44
N ALA A 22 0.50 -28.71 -2.71
CA ALA A 22 0.89 -29.67 -1.67
C ALA A 22 2.28 -29.39 -1.06
N ALA A 23 3.19 -28.78 -1.83
CA ALA A 23 4.51 -28.38 -1.35
C ALA A 23 4.46 -27.23 -0.33
N ILE A 24 3.47 -26.34 -0.45
CA ILE A 24 3.30 -25.16 0.42
C ILE A 24 2.65 -25.50 1.77
N ILE A 25 1.80 -26.53 1.81
CA ILE A 25 0.90 -26.84 2.94
C ILE A 25 1.44 -27.99 3.85
N SER A 26 2.74 -28.33 3.86
CA SER A 26 3.23 -29.60 4.46
C SER A 26 2.69 -29.87 5.89
N THR A 27 1.96 -30.98 6.18
CA THR A 27 2.57 -32.30 6.46
C THR A 27 1.64 -33.53 6.40
N ARG A 28 0.35 -33.44 6.00
CA ARG A 28 -0.51 -34.66 5.82
C ARG A 28 -1.04 -34.89 4.41
N ALA A 29 -1.09 -33.86 3.57
CA ALA A 29 -1.68 -33.96 2.23
C ALA A 29 -0.72 -34.56 1.17
N LEU A 30 0.60 -34.50 1.38
CA LEU A 30 1.62 -34.99 0.44
C LEU A 30 1.50 -36.50 0.16
N SER A 31 1.35 -37.33 1.20
CA SER A 31 1.31 -38.79 1.04
C SER A 31 0.01 -39.30 0.42
N GLN A 32 -1.12 -38.62 0.70
CA GLN A 32 -2.41 -38.94 0.10
C GLN A 32 -2.52 -38.42 -1.33
N SER A 33 -2.05 -37.20 -1.62
CA SER A 33 -2.15 -36.60 -2.95
C SER A 33 -1.19 -37.26 -3.94
N SER A 34 0.05 -37.56 -3.55
CA SER A 34 1.00 -38.28 -4.43
C SER A 34 0.59 -39.74 -4.68
N ARG A 35 -0.03 -40.43 -3.71
CA ARG A 35 -0.61 -41.78 -3.95
C ARG A 35 -1.82 -41.72 -4.88
N TYR A 36 -2.72 -40.77 -4.66
CA TYR A 36 -3.90 -40.58 -5.50
C TYR A 36 -3.51 -40.17 -6.94
N LEU A 37 -2.46 -39.36 -7.12
CA LEU A 37 -1.94 -38.96 -8.43
C LEU A 37 -1.20 -40.11 -9.15
N ALA A 38 -0.48 -40.96 -8.43
CA ALA A 38 0.10 -42.18 -9.00
C ALA A 38 -1.00 -43.16 -9.48
N GLU A 39 -2.10 -43.26 -8.73
CA GLU A 39 -3.29 -44.03 -9.12
C GLU A 39 -3.99 -43.43 -10.35
N VAL A 40 -4.14 -42.10 -10.44
CA VAL A 40 -4.75 -41.40 -11.59
C VAL A 40 -3.91 -41.52 -12.87
N SER A 41 -2.58 -41.44 -12.76
CA SER A 41 -1.65 -41.66 -13.88
C SER A 41 -1.75 -43.09 -14.44
N SER A 42 -2.00 -44.08 -13.56
CA SER A 42 -2.05 -45.49 -13.92
C SER A 42 -3.42 -45.97 -14.43
N SER A 43 -4.50 -45.20 -14.22
CA SER A 43 -5.89 -45.62 -14.46
C SER A 43 -6.60 -44.85 -15.58
N LEU A 44 -5.92 -44.64 -16.71
CA LEU A 44 -6.53 -44.11 -17.94
C LEU A 44 -7.33 -45.18 -18.71
N ARG A 45 -8.32 -45.82 -18.08
CA ARG A 45 -9.55 -46.34 -18.71
C ARG A 45 -10.68 -46.27 -17.67
N THR A 46 -11.84 -45.74 -18.07
CA THR A 46 -13.02 -45.36 -17.24
C THR A 46 -12.71 -44.34 -16.12
N SER A 47 -13.00 -43.04 -16.22
CA SER A 47 -13.80 -42.24 -17.15
C SER A 47 -13.40 -40.76 -16.96
N ASP A 48 -13.65 -39.91 -17.96
CA ASP A 48 -13.35 -38.47 -17.94
C ASP A 48 -13.90 -37.72 -16.69
N LEU A 49 -14.87 -38.31 -15.99
CA LEU A 49 -15.40 -37.87 -14.68
C LEU A 49 -14.37 -37.91 -13.53
N ASN A 50 -13.45 -38.87 -13.49
CA ASN A 50 -12.42 -38.92 -12.43
C ASN A 50 -11.30 -37.90 -12.69
N ALA A 51 -11.01 -37.61 -13.96
CA ALA A 51 -10.12 -36.53 -14.36
C ALA A 51 -10.75 -35.16 -14.04
N ALA A 52 -12.03 -34.95 -14.39
CA ALA A 52 -12.77 -33.73 -14.04
C ALA A 52 -12.91 -33.53 -12.51
N LYS A 53 -13.18 -34.59 -11.74
CA LYS A 53 -13.15 -34.52 -10.25
C LYS A 53 -11.76 -34.18 -9.71
N SER A 54 -10.70 -34.73 -10.29
CA SER A 54 -9.32 -34.43 -9.88
C SER A 54 -8.93 -32.98 -10.21
N ILE A 55 -9.38 -32.46 -11.36
CA ILE A 55 -9.24 -31.06 -11.76
C ILE A 55 -10.05 -30.17 -10.79
N GLY A 56 -11.31 -30.52 -10.51
CA GLY A 56 -12.15 -29.81 -9.54
C GLY A 56 -11.54 -29.75 -8.14
N HIS A 57 -10.90 -30.82 -7.66
CA HIS A 57 -10.15 -30.81 -6.39
C HIS A 57 -8.89 -29.93 -6.44
N ALA A 58 -8.19 -29.87 -7.57
CA ALA A 58 -7.05 -28.97 -7.76
C ALA A 58 -7.49 -27.50 -7.72
N PHE A 59 -8.62 -27.17 -8.35
CA PHE A 59 -9.22 -25.83 -8.29
C PHE A 59 -9.76 -25.47 -6.89
N ALA A 60 -10.39 -26.39 -6.17
CA ALA A 60 -10.82 -26.15 -4.79
C ALA A 60 -9.65 -25.82 -3.85
N ARG A 61 -8.51 -26.52 -4.00
CA ARG A 61 -7.28 -26.18 -3.27
C ARG A 61 -6.64 -24.87 -3.75
N THR A 62 -6.91 -24.44 -4.99
CA THR A 62 -6.47 -23.13 -5.49
C THR A 62 -7.21 -21.99 -4.78
N ASP A 63 -8.49 -22.17 -4.42
CA ASP A 63 -9.19 -21.20 -3.56
C ASP A 63 -8.53 -21.07 -2.18
N GLU A 64 -8.22 -22.20 -1.54
CA GLU A 64 -7.51 -22.22 -0.25
C GLU A 64 -6.16 -21.50 -0.37
N LEU A 65 -5.40 -21.75 -1.43
CA LEU A 65 -4.11 -21.08 -1.65
C LEU A 65 -4.27 -19.59 -1.96
N THR A 66 -5.26 -19.20 -2.75
CA THR A 66 -5.43 -17.77 -3.08
C THR A 66 -5.86 -17.00 -1.84
N VAL A 67 -6.67 -17.60 -0.97
CA VAL A 67 -6.98 -17.08 0.37
C VAL A 67 -5.72 -17.02 1.25
N LEU A 68 -4.89 -18.08 1.25
CA LEU A 68 -3.63 -18.09 2.01
C LEU A 68 -2.62 -17.04 1.51
N LEU A 69 -2.53 -16.84 0.19
CA LEU A 69 -1.68 -15.83 -0.44
C LEU A 69 -2.17 -14.43 -0.14
N ALA A 70 -3.48 -14.20 -0.24
CA ALA A 70 -4.06 -12.92 0.07
C ALA A 70 -3.90 -12.56 1.57
N ARG A 71 -3.85 -13.57 2.45
CA ARG A 71 -3.59 -13.42 3.90
C ARG A 71 -2.15 -13.03 4.26
N GLN A 72 -1.21 -13.05 3.30
CA GLN A 72 0.18 -12.68 3.54
C GLN A 72 0.35 -11.16 3.42
N ARG A 73 0.59 -10.53 4.58
CA ARG A 73 0.83 -9.09 4.69
C ARG A 73 2.28 -8.69 4.39
N GLN A 74 3.19 -9.67 4.40
CA GLN A 74 4.58 -9.47 4.05
C GLN A 74 4.93 -10.36 2.85
N PRO A 75 5.48 -9.77 1.78
CA PRO A 75 5.90 -10.54 0.63
C PRO A 75 7.22 -11.24 0.94
N ARG A 76 7.20 -12.57 0.94
CA ARG A 76 8.40 -13.40 0.80
C ARG A 76 8.63 -13.67 -0.69
N GLY A 77 9.88 -13.65 -1.14
CA GLY A 77 10.23 -13.91 -2.55
C GLY A 77 9.73 -15.26 -3.08
N GLU A 78 9.54 -16.25 -2.20
CA GLU A 78 8.93 -17.56 -2.51
C GLU A 78 7.52 -17.45 -3.12
N TRP A 79 6.77 -16.39 -2.80
CA TRP A 79 5.39 -16.21 -3.29
C TRP A 79 5.32 -15.73 -4.74
N ASN A 80 6.28 -14.93 -5.21
CA ASN A 80 6.31 -14.48 -6.60
C ASN A 80 6.54 -15.65 -7.54
N TYR A 81 7.54 -16.48 -7.21
CA TYR A 81 7.81 -17.71 -7.94
C TYR A 81 6.54 -18.57 -8.04
N LEU A 82 5.81 -18.71 -6.94
CA LEU A 82 4.55 -19.45 -6.94
C LEU A 82 3.46 -18.79 -7.80
N LEU A 83 3.29 -17.47 -7.72
CA LEU A 83 2.32 -16.75 -8.55
C LEU A 83 2.62 -16.91 -10.04
N ASP A 84 3.90 -16.88 -10.42
CA ASP A 84 4.34 -17.14 -11.80
C ASP A 84 4.03 -18.58 -12.22
N GLN A 85 4.35 -19.57 -11.38
CA GLN A 85 4.03 -20.98 -11.67
C GLN A 85 2.51 -21.23 -11.80
N LEU A 86 1.70 -20.60 -10.95
CA LEU A 86 0.23 -20.67 -11.05
C LEU A 86 -0.26 -20.04 -12.36
N LYS A 87 0.25 -18.86 -12.71
CA LYS A 87 -0.09 -18.17 -13.95
C LYS A 87 0.25 -19.04 -15.16
N GLU A 88 1.47 -19.56 -15.23
CA GLU A 88 1.91 -20.46 -16.32
C GLU A 88 0.99 -21.67 -16.44
N SER A 89 0.65 -22.29 -15.31
CA SER A 89 -0.23 -23.46 -15.29
C SER A 89 -1.65 -23.14 -15.78
N PHE A 90 -2.24 -22.00 -15.38
CA PHE A 90 -3.56 -21.60 -15.88
C PHE A 90 -3.52 -21.21 -17.36
N VAL A 91 -2.45 -20.56 -17.82
CA VAL A 91 -2.28 -20.23 -19.24
C VAL A 91 -2.19 -21.50 -20.07
N GLU A 92 -1.35 -22.47 -19.67
CA GLU A 92 -1.23 -23.76 -20.35
C GLU A 92 -2.59 -24.49 -20.38
N PHE A 93 -3.31 -24.52 -19.26
CA PHE A 93 -4.65 -25.11 -19.20
C PHE A 93 -5.61 -24.46 -20.22
N LEU A 94 -5.65 -23.13 -20.26
CA LEU A 94 -6.52 -22.38 -21.17
C LEU A 94 -6.14 -22.55 -22.64
N GLU A 95 -4.85 -22.67 -22.96
CA GLU A 95 -4.39 -22.95 -24.32
C GLU A 95 -4.83 -24.34 -24.80
N VAL A 96 -4.80 -25.33 -23.90
CA VAL A 96 -5.25 -26.70 -24.21
C VAL A 96 -6.77 -26.74 -24.44
N ASP A 97 -7.58 -26.03 -23.64
CA ASP A 97 -9.05 -26.07 -23.78
C ASP A 97 -9.61 -25.12 -24.86
N ARG A 98 -8.87 -24.06 -25.25
CA ARG A 98 -9.29 -23.06 -26.27
C ARG A 98 -9.73 -23.65 -27.60
N HIS A 99 -9.25 -24.85 -27.95
CA HIS A 99 -9.52 -25.47 -29.24
C HIS A 99 -10.77 -26.34 -29.27
N GLU A 100 -11.33 -26.77 -28.13
CA GLU A 100 -12.36 -27.83 -28.10
C GLU A 100 -13.51 -27.58 -27.09
N SER A 101 -13.40 -26.64 -26.13
CA SER A 101 -14.43 -26.33 -25.11
C SER A 101 -14.95 -27.58 -24.37
N VAL A 102 -14.04 -28.49 -24.01
CA VAL A 102 -14.40 -29.80 -23.44
C VAL A 102 -14.75 -29.68 -21.95
N LEU A 103 -14.15 -28.71 -21.25
CA LEU A 103 -14.32 -28.49 -19.81
C LEU A 103 -14.78 -27.04 -19.53
N PRO A 104 -16.02 -26.67 -19.91
CA PRO A 104 -16.42 -25.26 -19.90
C PRO A 104 -16.55 -24.67 -18.48
N HIS A 105 -16.83 -25.49 -17.45
CA HIS A 105 -16.81 -25.04 -16.04
C HIS A 105 -15.39 -24.75 -15.55
N GLU A 106 -14.45 -25.66 -15.82
CA GLU A 106 -13.05 -25.53 -15.45
C GLU A 106 -12.39 -24.37 -16.21
N THR A 107 -12.77 -24.12 -17.46
CA THR A 107 -12.29 -23.00 -18.26
C THR A 107 -12.80 -21.66 -17.74
N ALA A 108 -14.06 -21.58 -17.30
CA ALA A 108 -14.56 -20.40 -16.62
C ALA A 108 -13.79 -20.15 -15.30
N LYS A 109 -13.59 -21.20 -14.49
CA LYS A 109 -12.81 -21.14 -13.25
C LYS A 109 -11.35 -20.74 -13.49
N ALA A 110 -10.68 -21.33 -14.47
CA ALA A 110 -9.30 -21.00 -14.84
C ALA A 110 -9.14 -19.53 -15.19
N ASN A 111 -10.09 -18.95 -15.94
CA ASN A 111 -10.09 -17.51 -16.21
C ASN A 111 -10.30 -16.69 -14.92
N TYR A 112 -11.19 -17.11 -14.02
CA TYR A 112 -11.40 -16.44 -12.73
C TYR A 112 -10.14 -16.42 -11.85
N TYR A 113 -9.51 -17.58 -11.64
CA TYR A 113 -8.28 -17.67 -10.83
C TYR A 113 -7.09 -16.98 -11.50
N LEU A 114 -6.93 -17.12 -12.83
CA LEU A 114 -5.90 -16.39 -13.56
C LEU A 114 -6.08 -14.87 -13.41
N GLY A 115 -7.34 -14.40 -13.42
CA GLY A 115 -7.66 -13.01 -13.09
C GLY A 115 -7.15 -12.60 -11.72
N ARG A 116 -7.45 -13.38 -10.67
CA ARG A 116 -6.97 -13.12 -9.30
C ARG A 116 -5.44 -13.13 -9.19
N VAL A 117 -4.77 -14.10 -9.81
CA VAL A 117 -3.30 -14.16 -9.86
C VAL A 117 -2.74 -12.90 -10.54
N MET A 118 -3.35 -12.45 -11.64
CA MET A 118 -2.93 -11.23 -12.32
C MET A 118 -3.11 -9.97 -11.47
N ILE A 119 -4.16 -9.88 -10.63
CA ILE A 119 -4.31 -8.79 -9.65
C ILE A 119 -3.15 -8.81 -8.66
N LEU A 120 -2.80 -9.98 -8.12
CA LEU A 120 -1.70 -10.14 -7.17
C LEU A 120 -0.33 -9.82 -7.79
N GLN A 121 -0.19 -9.97 -9.11
CA GLN A 121 0.98 -9.56 -9.90
C GLN A 121 0.93 -8.09 -10.36
N GLY A 122 -0.09 -7.33 -9.97
CA GLY A 122 -0.28 -5.92 -10.36
C GLY A 122 -0.77 -5.72 -11.80
N ASN A 123 -1.11 -6.77 -12.55
CA ASN A 123 -1.56 -6.65 -13.94
C ASN A 123 -3.10 -6.51 -14.02
N GLN A 124 -3.63 -5.36 -13.61
CA GLN A 124 -5.07 -5.15 -13.49
C GLN A 124 -5.81 -5.21 -14.83
N ASN A 125 -5.21 -4.66 -15.90
CA ASN A 125 -5.77 -4.73 -17.25
C ASN A 125 -5.96 -6.17 -17.75
N ALA A 126 -4.95 -7.04 -17.57
CA ALA A 126 -5.07 -8.44 -17.95
C ALA A 126 -6.05 -9.18 -17.04
N ALA A 127 -6.05 -8.86 -15.74
CA ALA A 127 -6.99 -9.43 -14.79
C ALA A 127 -8.45 -9.14 -15.18
N ARG A 128 -8.78 -7.89 -15.51
CA ARG A 128 -10.12 -7.46 -15.94
C ARG A 128 -10.63 -8.29 -17.11
N ARG A 129 -9.82 -8.42 -18.18
CA ARG A 129 -10.18 -9.23 -19.36
C ARG A 129 -10.44 -10.70 -19.00
N ARG A 130 -9.61 -11.28 -18.12
CA ARG A 130 -9.79 -12.67 -17.68
C ARG A 130 -11.06 -12.84 -16.85
N LEU A 131 -11.36 -11.91 -15.96
CA LEU A 131 -12.58 -11.95 -15.14
C LEU A 131 -13.85 -11.73 -15.99
N GLU A 132 -13.82 -10.83 -16.97
CA GLU A 132 -14.92 -10.65 -17.93
C GLU A 132 -15.17 -11.92 -18.75
N GLN A 133 -14.10 -12.57 -19.22
CA GLN A 133 -14.19 -13.87 -19.89
C GLN A 133 -14.78 -14.94 -18.97
N ALA A 134 -14.38 -14.96 -17.70
CA ALA A 134 -14.91 -15.88 -16.70
C ALA A 134 -16.43 -15.66 -16.50
N VAL A 135 -16.88 -14.41 -16.40
CA VAL A 135 -18.31 -14.07 -16.31
C VAL A 135 -19.06 -14.53 -17.56
N GLU A 136 -18.55 -14.25 -18.76
CA GLU A 136 -19.21 -14.64 -20.02
C GLU A 136 -19.38 -16.16 -20.12
N LEU A 137 -18.33 -16.91 -19.79
CA LEU A 137 -18.36 -18.38 -19.81
C LEU A 137 -19.27 -18.94 -18.71
N ALA A 138 -19.20 -18.38 -17.50
CA ALA A 138 -20.03 -18.79 -16.37
C ALA A 138 -21.53 -18.58 -16.63
N VAL A 139 -21.89 -17.48 -17.32
CA VAL A 139 -23.28 -17.25 -17.77
C VAL A 139 -23.71 -18.33 -18.76
N LYS A 140 -22.87 -18.69 -19.75
CA LYS A 140 -23.20 -19.71 -20.76
C LYS A 140 -23.45 -21.11 -20.16
N ILE A 141 -22.78 -21.44 -19.06
CA ILE A 141 -22.94 -22.71 -18.35
C ILE A 141 -23.90 -22.63 -17.14
N ASN A 142 -24.57 -21.49 -16.95
CA ASN A 142 -25.49 -21.23 -15.83
C ASN A 142 -24.85 -21.38 -14.42
N ASP A 143 -23.55 -21.10 -14.28
CA ASP A 143 -22.86 -21.07 -12.99
C ASP A 143 -22.98 -19.67 -12.35
N ASN A 144 -24.14 -19.42 -11.76
CA ASN A 144 -24.47 -18.12 -11.14
C ASN A 144 -23.55 -17.79 -9.94
N VAL A 145 -23.02 -18.81 -9.25
CA VAL A 145 -22.09 -18.60 -8.12
C VAL A 145 -20.76 -18.05 -8.64
N LEU A 146 -20.20 -18.65 -9.69
CA LEU A 146 -18.98 -18.16 -10.30
C LEU A 146 -19.16 -16.76 -10.93
N VAL A 147 -20.32 -16.49 -11.55
CA VAL A 147 -20.67 -15.13 -12.02
C VAL A 147 -20.61 -14.13 -10.85
N ALA A 148 -21.23 -14.45 -9.72
CA ALA A 148 -21.26 -13.57 -8.56
C ALA A 148 -19.86 -13.35 -7.96
N GLN A 149 -19.06 -14.41 -7.83
CA GLN A 149 -17.68 -14.34 -7.34
C GLN A 149 -16.80 -13.47 -8.25
N ALA A 150 -16.82 -13.72 -9.57
CA ALA A 150 -16.08 -12.93 -10.53
C ALA A 150 -16.54 -11.46 -10.55
N LYS A 151 -17.84 -11.19 -10.37
CA LYS A 151 -18.36 -9.82 -10.20
C LYS A 151 -17.85 -9.15 -8.93
N ASN A 152 -17.74 -9.85 -7.80
CA ASN A 152 -17.12 -9.26 -6.60
C ASN A 152 -15.67 -8.83 -6.88
N THR A 153 -14.87 -9.69 -7.52
CA THR A 153 -13.48 -9.35 -7.88
C THR A 153 -13.40 -8.19 -8.89
N LEU A 154 -14.28 -8.17 -9.90
CA LEU A 154 -14.39 -7.02 -10.82
C LEU A 154 -14.80 -5.73 -10.10
N GLY A 155 -15.65 -5.85 -9.09
CA GLY A 155 -16.04 -4.74 -8.22
C GLY A 155 -14.86 -4.19 -7.42
N CYS A 156 -13.98 -5.06 -6.91
CA CYS A 156 -12.74 -4.63 -6.25
C CYS A 156 -11.80 -3.88 -7.21
N LEU A 157 -11.63 -4.37 -8.44
CA LEU A 157 -10.87 -3.67 -9.47
C LEU A 157 -11.49 -2.30 -9.81
N ALA A 158 -12.81 -2.24 -10.01
CA ALA A 158 -13.51 -0.98 -10.23
C ALA A 158 -13.38 -0.02 -9.05
N ALA A 159 -13.37 -0.51 -7.80
CA ALA A 159 -13.14 0.31 -6.62
C ALA A 159 -11.69 0.82 -6.52
N ALA A 160 -10.70 0.04 -6.97
CA ALA A 160 -9.31 0.47 -7.06
C ALA A 160 -9.11 1.55 -8.12
N ASP A 161 -9.79 1.42 -9.28
CA ASP A 161 -9.94 2.48 -10.28
C ASP A 161 -10.80 3.65 -9.75
N GLY A 162 -11.51 3.41 -8.64
CA GLY A 162 -12.62 4.18 -8.08
C GLY A 162 -13.64 4.68 -9.07
N ASP A 163 -13.94 3.83 -10.05
CA ASP A 163 -15.27 3.72 -10.60
C ASP A 163 -16.19 3.06 -9.55
N TYR A 164 -16.55 3.86 -8.55
CA TYR A 164 -17.43 3.43 -7.47
C TYR A 164 -18.84 3.08 -7.95
N GLY A 165 -19.27 3.59 -9.11
CA GLY A 165 -20.55 3.24 -9.72
C GLY A 165 -20.55 1.78 -10.19
N SER A 166 -19.56 1.40 -10.99
CA SER A 166 -19.40 0.01 -11.44
C SER A 166 -19.08 -0.94 -10.28
N ALA A 167 -18.28 -0.50 -9.30
CA ALA A 167 -18.00 -1.29 -8.11
C ALA A 167 -19.29 -1.59 -7.33
N HIS A 168 -20.09 -0.56 -7.05
CA HIS A 168 -21.38 -0.70 -6.39
C HIS A 168 -22.31 -1.67 -7.14
N ALA A 169 -22.45 -1.51 -8.47
CA ALA A 169 -23.29 -2.39 -9.29
C ALA A 169 -22.82 -3.85 -9.24
N SER A 170 -21.50 -4.06 -9.26
CA SER A 170 -20.89 -5.39 -9.21
C SER A 170 -21.09 -6.07 -7.85
N PHE A 171 -20.89 -5.36 -6.75
CA PHE A 171 -21.13 -5.88 -5.40
C PHE A 171 -22.60 -6.20 -5.15
N ARG A 172 -23.51 -5.33 -5.60
CA ARG A 172 -24.96 -5.59 -5.50
C ARG A 172 -25.36 -6.83 -6.30
N ALA A 173 -24.89 -6.95 -7.54
CA ALA A 173 -25.15 -8.12 -8.36
C ALA A 173 -24.59 -9.42 -7.75
N CYS A 174 -23.45 -9.35 -7.05
CA CYS A 174 -22.92 -10.48 -6.30
C CYS A 174 -23.83 -10.85 -5.11
N SER A 175 -24.16 -9.88 -4.25
CA SER A 175 -24.97 -10.14 -3.06
C SER A 175 -26.38 -10.62 -3.39
N ASP A 176 -27.02 -10.07 -4.42
CA ASP A 176 -28.39 -10.43 -4.82
C ASP A 176 -28.49 -11.91 -5.23
N VAL A 177 -27.45 -12.43 -5.87
CA VAL A 177 -27.37 -13.84 -6.27
C VAL A 177 -27.07 -14.73 -5.06
N LEU A 178 -26.07 -14.37 -4.26
CA LEU A 178 -25.54 -15.26 -3.23
C LEU A 178 -26.34 -15.26 -1.92
N ASN A 179 -27.16 -14.23 -1.65
CA ASN A 179 -27.96 -14.15 -0.42
C ASN A 179 -28.96 -15.31 -0.24
N HIS A 180 -29.19 -16.11 -1.29
CA HIS A 180 -30.09 -17.26 -1.29
C HIS A 180 -29.38 -18.59 -1.59
N VAL A 181 -28.04 -18.61 -1.60
CA VAL A 181 -27.25 -19.81 -1.91
C VAL A 181 -26.58 -20.32 -0.62
N GLU A 182 -27.00 -21.50 -0.17
CA GLU A 182 -26.42 -22.18 0.99
C GLU A 182 -24.92 -22.43 0.79
N GLY A 183 -24.12 -22.14 1.81
CA GLY A 183 -22.66 -22.29 1.78
C GLY A 183 -21.90 -21.15 1.10
N GLN A 184 -22.59 -20.07 0.70
CA GLN A 184 -21.98 -18.86 0.12
C GLN A 184 -22.12 -17.62 1.02
N GLU A 185 -22.45 -17.82 2.29
CA GLU A 185 -22.69 -16.75 3.28
C GLU A 185 -21.47 -15.83 3.43
N ASN A 186 -20.27 -16.41 3.48
CA ASN A 186 -19.01 -15.66 3.58
C ASN A 186 -18.79 -14.74 2.37
N VAL A 187 -18.97 -15.25 1.15
CA VAL A 187 -18.77 -14.48 -0.08
C VAL A 187 -19.83 -13.38 -0.20
N CYS A 188 -21.09 -13.69 0.12
CA CYS A 188 -22.16 -12.70 0.12
C CYS A 188 -21.91 -11.60 1.17
N ALA A 189 -21.46 -11.95 2.38
CA ALA A 189 -21.12 -10.99 3.42
C ALA A 189 -19.94 -10.09 3.02
N ILE A 190 -18.93 -10.64 2.33
CA ILE A 190 -17.82 -9.87 1.74
C ILE A 190 -18.37 -8.85 0.73
N ALA A 191 -19.24 -9.27 -0.19
CA ALA A 191 -19.84 -8.38 -1.18
C ALA A 191 -20.67 -7.26 -0.53
N LEU A 192 -21.48 -7.59 0.49
CA LEU A 192 -22.27 -6.62 1.25
C LEU A 192 -21.39 -5.64 2.05
N ARG A 193 -20.27 -6.10 2.62
CA ARG A 193 -19.26 -5.24 3.25
C ARG A 193 -18.65 -4.27 2.25
N ASN A 194 -18.22 -4.78 1.10
CA ASN A 194 -17.62 -3.97 0.05
C ASN A 194 -18.60 -2.92 -0.47
N LEU A 195 -19.86 -3.31 -0.65
CA LEU A 195 -20.95 -2.39 -0.98
C LEU A 195 -21.06 -1.27 0.06
N GLY A 196 -21.06 -1.60 1.36
CA GLY A 196 -21.08 -0.59 2.43
C GLY A 196 -19.90 0.38 2.41
N LEU A 197 -18.68 -0.11 2.10
CA LEU A 197 -17.50 0.76 1.97
C LEU A 197 -17.55 1.65 0.74
N VAL A 198 -18.04 1.13 -0.40
CA VAL A 198 -18.22 1.93 -1.63
C VAL A 198 -19.31 2.99 -1.46
N GLU A 199 -20.40 2.67 -0.77
CA GLU A 199 -21.44 3.67 -0.45
C GLU A 199 -20.84 4.82 0.38
N ARG A 200 -19.97 4.53 1.36
CA ARG A 200 -19.25 5.58 2.11
C ARG A 200 -18.33 6.42 1.22
N ALA A 201 -17.61 5.78 0.30
CA ALA A 201 -16.74 6.50 -0.65
C ALA A 201 -17.56 7.38 -1.61
N LEU A 202 -18.83 7.04 -1.87
CA LEU A 202 -19.80 7.85 -2.60
C LEU A 202 -20.50 8.92 -1.72
N GLY A 203 -20.12 9.06 -0.44
CA GLY A 203 -20.75 10.00 0.49
C GLY A 203 -22.15 9.58 0.98
N ARG A 204 -22.50 8.30 0.86
CA ARG A 204 -23.78 7.72 1.28
C ARG A 204 -23.60 6.86 2.54
N ASP A 205 -24.72 6.50 3.17
CA ASP A 205 -24.70 5.62 4.33
C ASP A 205 -24.52 4.14 3.92
N GLY A 206 -23.39 3.55 4.29
CA GLY A 206 -23.06 2.15 4.05
C GLY A 206 -23.47 1.19 5.16
N THR A 207 -23.98 1.70 6.29
CA THR A 207 -24.18 0.88 7.51
C THR A 207 -25.19 -0.25 7.29
N ALA A 208 -26.25 -0.02 6.51
CA ALA A 208 -27.28 -1.03 6.25
C ALA A 208 -26.73 -2.27 5.54
N ALA A 209 -25.84 -2.09 4.55
CA ALA A 209 -25.22 -3.19 3.84
C ALA A 209 -24.28 -3.99 4.77
N THR A 210 -23.44 -3.29 5.55
CA THR A 210 -22.54 -3.96 6.52
C THR A 210 -23.30 -4.67 7.65
N ARG A 211 -24.41 -4.10 8.13
CA ARG A 211 -25.31 -4.80 9.08
C ARG A 211 -25.89 -6.08 8.50
N SER A 212 -26.29 -6.04 7.22
CA SER A 212 -26.82 -7.22 6.52
C SER A 212 -25.76 -8.31 6.39
N ALA A 213 -24.50 -7.92 6.15
CA ALA A 213 -23.36 -8.84 6.16
C ALA A 213 -23.18 -9.52 7.53
N ILE A 214 -23.20 -8.76 8.63
CA ILE A 214 -23.09 -9.29 10.00
C ILE A 214 -24.22 -10.28 10.28
N ALA A 215 -25.47 -9.87 10.03
CA ALA A 215 -26.64 -10.69 10.27
C ALA A 215 -26.67 -11.97 9.43
N LEU A 216 -26.01 -11.99 8.27
CA LEU A 216 -25.83 -13.18 7.45
C LEU A 216 -24.85 -14.16 8.10
N ILE A 217 -23.69 -13.68 8.55
CA ILE A 217 -22.65 -14.51 9.17
C ILE A 217 -23.09 -15.05 10.53
N GLU A 218 -23.80 -14.27 11.34
CA GLU A 218 -24.30 -14.69 12.66
C GLU A 218 -25.30 -15.86 12.59
N ARG A 219 -25.89 -16.14 11.41
CA ARG A 219 -26.74 -17.33 11.21
C ARG A 219 -25.94 -18.61 10.99
N SER A 220 -24.66 -18.50 10.65
CA SER A 220 -23.80 -19.66 10.45
C SER A 220 -23.32 -20.20 11.80
N SER A 221 -23.48 -21.50 12.04
CA SER A 221 -22.93 -22.17 13.21
C SER A 221 -21.39 -22.11 13.26
N GLU A 222 -20.73 -21.93 12.11
CA GLU A 222 -19.28 -21.75 12.04
C GLU A 222 -18.79 -20.45 12.68
N SER A 223 -19.68 -19.45 12.86
CA SER A 223 -19.32 -18.16 13.49
C SER A 223 -18.98 -18.30 14.98
N GLU A 224 -19.53 -19.32 15.64
CA GLU A 224 -19.23 -19.65 17.04
C GLU A 224 -17.86 -20.35 17.17
N SER A 225 -17.49 -21.13 16.14
CA SER A 225 -16.20 -21.82 16.08
C SER A 225 -15.07 -20.88 15.65
N TRP A 226 -13.84 -21.17 16.07
CA TRP A 226 -12.69 -20.39 15.62
C TRP A 226 -12.28 -20.79 14.20
N GLY A 227 -12.31 -19.82 13.28
CA GLY A 227 -12.01 -20.01 11.86
C GLY A 227 -12.32 -18.79 11.00
N LEU A 228 -12.25 -18.95 9.68
CA LEU A 228 -12.45 -17.88 8.68
C LEU A 228 -13.75 -17.10 8.90
N THR A 229 -14.86 -17.81 9.10
CA THR A 229 -16.19 -17.22 9.30
C THR A 229 -16.23 -16.32 10.54
N SER A 230 -15.60 -16.75 11.65
CA SER A 230 -15.48 -15.92 12.86
C SER A 230 -14.56 -14.72 12.68
N GLU A 231 -13.43 -14.86 11.97
CA GLU A 231 -12.52 -13.74 11.68
C GLU A 231 -13.23 -12.68 10.82
N LEU A 232 -13.98 -13.12 9.80
CA LEU A 232 -14.81 -12.25 8.98
C LEU A 232 -15.85 -11.50 9.84
N LEU A 233 -16.54 -12.19 10.74
CA LEU A 233 -17.52 -11.55 11.63
C LEU A 233 -16.88 -10.42 12.45
N GLN A 234 -15.68 -10.64 12.98
CA GLN A 234 -14.96 -9.63 13.75
C GLN A 234 -14.56 -8.43 12.88
N ASP A 235 -14.06 -8.69 11.67
CA ASP A 235 -13.74 -7.61 10.72
C ASP A 235 -14.99 -6.80 10.34
N LEU A 236 -16.13 -7.46 10.11
CA LEU A 236 -17.40 -6.81 9.79
C LEU A 236 -17.90 -5.93 10.95
N ARG A 237 -17.88 -6.46 12.18
CA ARG A 237 -18.29 -5.72 13.40
C ARG A 237 -17.41 -4.50 13.62
N MET A 238 -16.09 -4.63 13.48
CA MET A 238 -15.18 -3.50 13.68
C MET A 238 -15.24 -2.48 12.54
N THR A 239 -15.55 -2.91 11.32
CA THR A 239 -15.85 -2.00 10.19
C THR A 239 -17.12 -1.20 10.47
N LEU A 240 -18.22 -1.86 10.87
CA LEU A 240 -19.48 -1.19 11.19
C LEU A 240 -19.34 -0.29 12.43
N CYS A 241 -18.56 -0.69 13.42
CA CYS A 241 -18.29 0.10 14.61
C CYS A 241 -17.57 1.41 14.25
N GLU A 242 -16.61 1.39 13.31
CA GLU A 242 -16.01 2.62 12.76
C GLU A 242 -17.05 3.53 12.10
N MET A 243 -17.99 2.95 11.33
CA MET A 243 -19.05 3.70 10.66
C MET A 243 -19.94 4.40 11.70
N TYR A 244 -20.41 3.68 12.71
CA TYR A 244 -21.21 4.24 13.79
C TYR A 244 -20.46 5.30 14.59
N TRP A 245 -19.19 5.05 14.93
CA TRP A 245 -18.34 6.06 15.55
C TRP A 245 -18.33 7.34 14.69
N SER A 246 -18.05 7.22 13.40
CA SER A 246 -17.93 8.37 12.49
C SER A 246 -19.24 9.16 12.33
N GLN A 247 -20.38 8.50 12.52
CA GLN A 247 -21.72 9.09 12.48
C GLN A 247 -22.19 9.61 13.86
N GLY A 248 -21.40 9.43 14.93
CA GLY A 248 -21.78 9.82 16.30
C GLY A 248 -22.78 8.87 16.97
N LEU A 249 -23.01 7.68 16.41
CA LEU A 249 -23.87 6.62 16.95
C LEU A 249 -23.10 5.79 18.00
N LEU A 250 -22.78 6.44 19.12
CA LEU A 250 -21.84 5.91 20.11
C LEU A 250 -22.36 4.70 20.87
N ASP A 251 -23.67 4.59 21.10
CA ASP A 251 -24.23 3.46 21.84
C ASP A 251 -24.16 2.18 21.01
N GLU A 252 -24.43 2.29 19.72
CA GLU A 252 -24.28 1.22 18.74
C GLU A 252 -22.82 0.82 18.56
N ALA A 253 -21.90 1.79 18.51
CA ALA A 253 -20.47 1.54 18.44
C ALA A 253 -19.95 0.83 19.70
N VAL A 254 -20.32 1.31 20.90
CA VAL A 254 -19.97 0.68 22.19
C VAL A 254 -20.49 -0.75 22.26
N ARG A 255 -21.74 -0.97 21.83
CA ARG A 255 -22.35 -2.31 21.81
C ARG A 255 -21.55 -3.27 20.92
N LEU A 256 -21.29 -2.89 19.67
CA LEU A 256 -20.51 -3.74 18.75
C LEU A 256 -19.08 -4.01 19.25
N ALA A 257 -18.40 -2.98 19.77
CA ALA A 257 -17.06 -3.16 20.31
C ALA A 257 -17.04 -4.13 21.50
N ARG A 258 -18.07 -4.10 22.36
CA ARG A 258 -18.23 -5.05 23.46
C ARG A 258 -18.53 -6.47 22.97
N GLU A 259 -19.46 -6.63 22.04
CA GLU A 259 -19.78 -7.93 21.44
C GLU A 259 -18.54 -8.57 20.78
N THR A 260 -17.75 -7.76 20.07
CA THR A 260 -16.47 -8.20 19.49
C THR A 260 -15.45 -8.54 20.57
N GLN A 261 -15.33 -7.75 21.63
CA GLN A 261 -14.43 -8.05 22.76
C GLN A 261 -14.77 -9.40 23.39
N ASP A 262 -16.04 -9.61 23.75
CA ASP A 262 -16.52 -10.81 24.42
C ASP A 262 -16.26 -12.06 23.54
N ASP A 263 -16.51 -11.95 22.22
CA ASP A 263 -16.26 -13.04 21.28
C ASP A 263 -14.77 -13.31 21.04
N LEU A 264 -13.92 -12.27 20.99
CA LEU A 264 -12.46 -12.46 20.92
C LEU A 264 -11.92 -13.08 22.21
N GLN A 265 -12.45 -12.71 23.38
CA GLN A 265 -12.03 -13.24 24.67
C GLN A 265 -12.43 -14.70 24.86
N SER A 266 -13.67 -15.07 24.50
CA SER A 266 -14.14 -16.45 24.58
C SER A 266 -13.27 -17.38 23.71
N LYS A 267 -12.90 -16.91 22.51
CA LYS A 267 -12.03 -17.64 21.58
C LYS A 267 -10.56 -17.63 22.00
N TYR A 268 -10.08 -16.59 22.70
CA TYR A 268 -8.69 -16.49 23.17
C TYR A 268 -8.30 -17.65 24.11
N ILE A 269 -9.23 -18.10 24.96
CA ILE A 269 -9.01 -19.23 25.88
C ILE A 269 -8.65 -20.52 25.12
N HIS A 270 -9.10 -20.66 23.86
CA HIS A 270 -8.79 -21.79 22.98
C HIS A 270 -7.45 -21.63 22.24
N VAL A 271 -6.85 -20.44 22.18
CA VAL A 271 -5.57 -20.20 21.47
C VAL A 271 -4.37 -20.72 22.26
N ASP A 272 -4.44 -20.74 23.60
CA ASP A 272 -3.39 -21.27 24.48
C ASP A 272 -3.53 -22.79 24.75
N LEU A 273 -4.61 -23.43 24.27
CA LEU A 273 -4.87 -24.86 24.46
C LEU A 273 -5.00 -25.58 23.10
N LEU A 274 -4.00 -26.43 22.81
CA LEU A 274 -3.96 -27.47 21.77
C LEU A 274 -3.75 -27.00 20.31
N GLY A 275 -2.56 -27.31 19.78
CA GLY A 275 -2.42 -27.84 18.42
C GLY A 275 -2.72 -26.92 17.24
N VAL A 276 -2.81 -25.60 17.44
CA VAL A 276 -3.02 -24.67 16.33
C VAL A 276 -1.81 -24.68 15.41
N ASP A 277 -2.05 -24.99 14.14
CA ASP A 277 -1.03 -25.00 13.09
C ASP A 277 -0.45 -23.58 12.97
N LYS A 278 0.86 -23.43 13.21
CA LYS A 278 1.57 -22.13 13.28
C LYS A 278 1.44 -21.30 11.98
N HIS A 279 1.02 -21.95 10.89
CA HIS A 279 0.85 -21.38 9.57
C HIS A 279 -0.57 -20.85 9.29
N LEU A 280 -1.59 -21.34 10.00
CA LEU A 280 -2.98 -20.92 9.78
C LEU A 280 -3.33 -19.66 10.57
N ILE A 281 -2.79 -19.52 11.79
CA ILE A 281 -3.21 -18.46 12.70
C ILE A 281 -2.01 -17.86 13.44
N ALA A 282 -1.77 -16.57 13.19
CA ALA A 282 -0.85 -15.79 13.98
C ALA A 282 -1.53 -15.43 15.31
N ARG A 283 -1.24 -16.16 16.40
CA ARG A 283 -1.63 -15.81 17.78
C ARG A 283 -1.50 -14.30 18.06
N ASN A 284 -0.44 -13.70 17.54
CA ASN A 284 -0.18 -12.27 17.63
C ASN A 284 -1.28 -11.40 16.98
N ARG A 285 -1.88 -11.80 15.85
CA ARG A 285 -2.99 -11.08 15.21
C ARG A 285 -4.23 -11.05 16.12
N HIS A 286 -4.61 -12.18 16.71
CA HIS A 286 -5.75 -12.24 17.63
C HIS A 286 -5.51 -11.42 18.90
N VAL A 287 -4.32 -11.55 19.51
CA VAL A 287 -3.93 -10.73 20.67
C VAL A 287 -3.96 -9.24 20.34
N ASN A 288 -3.45 -8.85 19.15
CA ASN A 288 -3.46 -7.46 18.71
C ASN A 288 -4.89 -6.95 18.45
N ALA A 289 -5.75 -7.77 17.85
CA ALA A 289 -7.16 -7.47 17.65
C ALA A 289 -7.88 -7.24 18.99
N LEU A 290 -7.69 -8.14 19.97
CA LEU A 290 -8.28 -7.99 21.30
C LEU A 290 -7.81 -6.70 21.98
N ARG A 291 -6.49 -6.44 22.00
CA ARG A 291 -5.93 -5.20 22.55
C ARG A 291 -6.46 -3.96 21.85
N PHE A 292 -6.63 -4.02 20.52
CA PHE A 292 -7.20 -2.92 19.76
C PHE A 292 -8.63 -2.64 20.21
N VAL A 293 -9.47 -3.67 20.31
CA VAL A 293 -10.86 -3.56 20.71
C VAL A 293 -10.97 -3.02 22.14
N GLU A 294 -10.18 -3.55 23.08
CA GLU A 294 -10.13 -3.08 24.48
C GLU A 294 -9.79 -1.59 24.57
N ARG A 295 -8.75 -1.17 23.85
CA ARG A 295 -8.32 0.24 23.83
C ARG A 295 -9.40 1.15 23.23
N ASN A 296 -10.01 0.73 22.12
CA ASN A 296 -11.01 1.56 21.43
C ASN A 296 -12.36 1.56 22.15
N LEU A 297 -12.74 0.48 22.82
CA LEU A 297 -13.93 0.44 23.67
C LEU A 297 -13.78 1.40 24.86
N ALA A 298 -12.60 1.46 25.49
CA ALA A 298 -12.32 2.44 26.54
C ALA A 298 -12.41 3.87 26.00
N ALA A 299 -11.86 4.14 24.81
CA ALA A 299 -11.96 5.44 24.16
C ALA A 299 -13.41 5.82 23.81
N LEU A 300 -14.19 4.87 23.27
CA LEU A 300 -15.62 5.01 22.98
C LEU A 300 -16.41 5.38 24.23
N GLN A 301 -16.14 4.72 25.35
CA GLN A 301 -16.81 4.98 26.63
C GLN A 301 -16.49 6.37 27.17
N GLN A 302 -15.21 6.75 27.18
CA GLN A 302 -14.79 8.10 27.59
C GLN A 302 -15.46 9.19 26.74
N VAL A 303 -15.49 8.99 25.43
CA VAL A 303 -16.14 9.90 24.49
C VAL A 303 -17.65 9.97 24.72
N ARG A 304 -18.30 8.83 24.94
CA ARG A 304 -19.73 8.77 25.23
C ARG A 304 -20.07 9.48 26.54
N GLU A 305 -19.27 9.29 27.58
CA GLU A 305 -19.43 9.98 28.87
C GLU A 305 -19.24 11.49 28.72
N ALA A 306 -18.20 11.93 28.00
CA ALA A 306 -17.98 13.34 27.69
C ALA A 306 -19.13 13.94 26.87
N ALA A 307 -19.68 13.21 25.92
CA ALA A 307 -20.83 13.62 25.10
C ALA A 307 -22.14 13.75 25.89
N VAL A 308 -22.28 13.05 27.02
CA VAL A 308 -23.39 13.25 27.97
C VAL A 308 -23.20 14.54 28.75
N ALA A 309 -21.95 14.89 29.10
CA ALA A 309 -21.63 16.12 29.82
C ALA A 309 -21.71 17.38 28.93
N ASP A 310 -21.32 17.29 27.66
CA ASP A 310 -21.43 18.35 26.67
C ASP A 310 -21.90 17.80 25.31
N PRO A 311 -23.16 18.06 24.90
CA PRO A 311 -23.70 17.63 23.61
C PRO A 311 -22.94 18.16 22.39
N LYS A 312 -22.19 19.27 22.51
CA LYS A 312 -21.35 19.78 21.40
C LYS A 312 -20.17 18.87 21.11
N THR A 313 -19.75 18.06 22.08
CA THR A 313 -18.71 17.06 21.90
C THR A 313 -19.14 16.01 20.87
N LYS A 314 -20.46 15.72 20.69
CA LYS A 314 -20.94 14.78 19.65
C LYS A 314 -20.59 15.23 18.22
N GLN A 315 -20.57 16.54 17.95
CA GLN A 315 -20.29 17.07 16.62
C GLN A 315 -18.81 16.98 16.23
N SER A 316 -17.88 16.81 17.19
CA SER A 316 -16.44 16.68 16.94
C SER A 316 -15.94 15.24 16.79
N LEU A 317 -16.79 14.21 17.02
CA LEU A 317 -16.37 12.81 17.10
C LEU A 317 -16.10 12.13 15.76
N GLY A 318 -16.78 12.59 14.70
CA GLY A 318 -16.48 12.18 13.34
C GLY A 318 -15.12 12.65 12.83
N LYS A 319 -14.44 13.54 13.59
CA LYS A 319 -13.17 14.14 13.21
C LYS A 319 -11.98 13.42 13.87
N THR A 320 -12.06 12.93 15.11
CA THR A 320 -10.93 12.25 15.80
C THR A 320 -10.71 10.79 15.34
N VAL A 321 -10.48 10.56 14.04
CA VAL A 321 -10.41 9.23 13.38
C VAL A 321 -9.06 8.50 13.61
N HIS A 322 -8.08 9.18 14.19
CA HIS A 322 -6.65 8.75 14.25
C HIS A 322 -6.40 7.57 15.17
N ARG A 323 -7.35 7.24 16.03
CA ARG A 323 -7.24 6.08 16.93
C ARG A 323 -7.88 4.82 16.37
N TRP A 324 -8.80 4.97 15.42
CA TRP A 324 -9.50 3.85 14.81
C TRP A 324 -8.77 3.39 13.55
N GLN A 325 -7.77 2.53 13.73
CA GLN A 325 -7.13 1.81 12.63
C GLN A 325 -7.24 0.31 12.90
N TRP A 326 -8.40 -0.25 12.58
CA TRP A 326 -8.60 -1.69 12.66
C TRP A 326 -7.65 -2.37 11.68
N HIS A 327 -6.86 -3.32 12.17
CA HIS A 327 -6.06 -4.20 11.34
C HIS A 327 -6.89 -5.46 11.08
N PRO A 328 -7.37 -5.67 9.85
CA PRO A 328 -8.19 -6.82 9.54
C PRO A 328 -7.52 -8.13 9.93
N LEU A 329 -8.31 -9.04 10.49
CA LEU A 329 -7.89 -10.42 10.71
C LEU A 329 -7.76 -11.14 9.37
N MET A 330 -8.62 -10.77 8.41
CA MET A 330 -8.58 -11.23 7.04
C MET A 330 -8.02 -10.17 6.09
N ASP A 331 -7.06 -10.59 5.27
CA ASP A 331 -6.57 -9.81 4.14
C ASP A 331 -6.88 -10.63 2.89
N LEU A 332 -7.79 -10.13 2.04
CA LEU A 332 -8.25 -10.78 0.81
C LEU A 332 -8.13 -9.78 -0.34
N ARG A 333 -6.90 -9.51 -0.80
CA ARG A 333 -6.58 -8.45 -1.77
C ARG A 333 -7.36 -8.51 -3.09
N THR A 334 -7.95 -9.66 -3.44
CA THR A 334 -8.73 -9.81 -4.69
C THR A 334 -10.25 -9.75 -4.47
N GLU A 335 -10.69 -9.67 -3.22
CA GLU A 335 -12.11 -9.82 -2.83
C GLU A 335 -12.58 -8.78 -1.85
N LEU A 336 -11.69 -8.09 -1.15
CA LEU A 336 -12.02 -7.03 -0.20
C LEU A 336 -11.54 -5.68 -0.73
N VAL A 337 -12.41 -4.69 -0.62
CA VAL A 337 -12.05 -3.29 -0.78
C VAL A 337 -11.38 -2.79 0.50
N SER A 338 -10.34 -1.94 0.37
CA SER A 338 -9.62 -1.37 1.52
C SER A 338 -10.57 -0.62 2.46
N ASN A 339 -10.39 -0.81 3.78
CA ASN A 339 -11.09 -0.04 4.81
C ASN A 339 -10.74 1.45 4.76
N HIS A 340 -9.66 1.81 4.07
CA HIS A 340 -9.13 3.16 4.01
C HIS A 340 -9.57 3.93 2.77
N LEU A 341 -10.50 3.38 1.97
CA LEU A 341 -10.97 3.99 0.72
C LEU A 341 -11.52 5.42 0.89
N SER A 342 -12.16 5.70 2.02
CA SER A 342 -12.72 7.03 2.34
C SER A 342 -11.74 7.95 3.08
N VAL A 343 -10.54 7.47 3.39
CA VAL A 343 -9.52 8.27 4.08
C VAL A 343 -8.90 9.22 3.08
N ALA A 344 -9.03 10.51 3.35
CA ALA A 344 -8.42 11.57 2.58
C ALA A 344 -7.57 12.46 3.49
N GLY A 345 -6.63 13.18 2.90
CA GLY A 345 -5.78 14.12 3.64
C GLY A 345 -5.38 15.32 2.78
N THR A 346 -4.78 16.30 3.44
CA THR A 346 -4.07 17.43 2.83
C THR A 346 -2.58 17.21 3.05
N MET A 347 -1.83 17.02 1.97
CA MET A 347 -0.38 16.74 2.03
C MET A 347 0.33 17.92 2.69
N VAL A 348 1.23 17.61 3.61
CA VAL A 348 2.04 18.62 4.29
C VAL A 348 3.16 19.10 3.36
N ALA A 349 3.47 20.39 3.38
CA ALA A 349 4.70 20.87 2.75
C ALA A 349 5.94 20.44 3.54
N GLU A 350 7.05 20.25 2.85
CA GLU A 350 8.27 19.78 3.50
C GLU A 350 8.91 20.81 4.43
N PHE A 351 8.73 22.10 4.14
CA PHE A 351 9.19 23.20 4.99
C PHE A 351 8.33 23.41 6.25
N GLU A 352 7.19 22.74 6.38
CA GLU A 352 6.37 22.77 7.59
C GLU A 352 7.01 21.94 8.72
N SER A 353 6.63 22.18 9.96
CA SER A 353 7.19 21.48 11.12
C SER A 353 7.07 19.95 11.02
N GLN A 354 8.18 19.27 11.37
CA GLN A 354 8.28 17.82 11.36
C GLN A 354 8.53 17.26 12.75
N SER A 355 7.94 16.10 13.05
CA SER A 355 8.14 15.35 14.30
C SER A 355 9.31 14.36 14.24
N GLY A 356 9.73 13.97 13.03
CA GLY A 356 10.93 13.17 12.86
C GLY A 356 11.30 12.88 11.40
N LEU A 357 12.53 12.42 11.23
CA LEU A 357 13.08 11.92 9.97
C LEU A 357 13.55 10.47 10.12
N VAL A 358 13.41 9.69 9.05
CA VAL A 358 13.90 8.30 8.98
C VAL A 358 14.92 8.15 7.86
N LEU A 359 16.03 7.48 8.18
CA LEU A 359 17.12 7.13 7.27
C LEU A 359 17.39 5.62 7.35
N ALA A 360 17.85 5.05 6.24
CA ALA A 360 18.40 3.70 6.21
C ALA A 360 19.91 3.70 6.47
N TRP A 361 20.41 2.62 7.05
CA TRP A 361 21.82 2.29 7.17
C TRP A 361 22.04 0.83 6.75
N GLY A 362 21.88 0.51 5.47
CA GLY A 362 22.09 -0.85 4.96
C GLY A 362 23.54 -1.10 4.53
N GLU A 363 23.80 -2.27 3.92
CA GLU A 363 25.12 -2.66 3.37
C GLU A 363 25.67 -1.69 2.31
N LEU A 364 24.82 -0.85 1.72
CA LEU A 364 25.16 0.12 0.68
C LEU A 364 25.87 1.36 1.27
N ASP A 365 27.16 1.22 1.50
CA ASP A 365 28.05 2.19 2.16
C ASP A 365 28.14 3.58 1.49
N PHE A 366 27.75 3.69 0.22
CA PHE A 366 27.81 4.94 -0.53
C PHE A 366 26.93 6.06 0.07
N SER A 367 25.93 5.68 0.86
CA SER A 367 24.99 6.59 1.52
C SER A 367 25.40 6.99 2.95
N HIS A 368 26.28 6.24 3.60
CA HIS A 368 26.57 6.38 5.04
C HIS A 368 27.14 7.75 5.41
N ALA A 369 28.01 8.31 4.56
CA ALA A 369 28.60 9.63 4.80
C ALA A 369 27.53 10.74 4.76
N ALA A 370 26.62 10.69 3.78
CA ALA A 370 25.51 11.63 3.68
C ALA A 370 24.51 11.43 4.84
N ALA A 371 24.17 10.19 5.20
CA ALA A 371 23.31 9.88 6.35
C ALA A 371 23.91 10.40 7.67
N THR A 372 25.22 10.24 7.86
CA THR A 372 25.95 10.77 9.02
C THR A 372 25.91 12.29 9.07
N ALA A 373 26.09 12.97 7.93
CA ALA A 373 25.98 14.41 7.85
C ALA A 373 24.55 14.91 8.14
N VAL A 374 23.52 14.25 7.60
CA VAL A 374 22.12 14.53 7.94
C VAL A 374 21.90 14.40 9.44
N ALA A 375 22.36 13.29 10.03
CA ALA A 375 22.22 13.06 11.47
C ALA A 375 22.87 14.17 12.30
N LYS A 376 24.09 14.58 11.92
CA LYS A 376 24.86 15.64 12.59
C LYS A 376 24.14 16.98 12.65
N HIS A 377 23.40 17.33 11.60
CA HIS A 377 22.72 18.62 11.52
C HIS A 377 21.27 18.60 12.04
N VAL A 378 20.70 17.41 12.30
CA VAL A 378 19.26 17.27 12.58
C VAL A 378 18.93 16.69 13.95
N TYR A 379 19.86 15.97 14.61
CA TYR A 379 19.57 15.22 15.84
C TYR A 379 18.98 16.06 17.00
N ASP A 380 19.21 17.37 17.02
CA ASP A 380 18.70 18.30 18.03
C ASP A 380 17.48 19.12 17.57
N ARG A 381 17.09 18.99 16.30
CA ARG A 381 15.96 19.71 15.67
C ARG A 381 14.68 18.91 15.61
N THR A 382 14.80 17.60 15.39
CA THR A 382 13.66 16.69 15.34
C THR A 382 14.09 15.28 15.72
N GLN A 383 13.13 14.37 15.91
CA GLN A 383 13.48 13.00 16.20
C GLN A 383 14.13 12.32 14.99
N LEU A 384 15.33 11.80 15.16
CA LEU A 384 16.01 11.02 14.13
C LEU A 384 15.85 9.52 14.39
N VAL A 385 15.49 8.77 13.36
CA VAL A 385 15.46 7.30 13.40
C VAL A 385 16.34 6.74 12.30
N ILE A 386 17.32 5.93 12.69
CA ILE A 386 18.13 5.12 11.78
C ILE A 386 17.59 3.70 11.79
N VAL A 387 17.33 3.14 10.62
CA VAL A 387 16.93 1.74 10.49
C VAL A 387 17.90 0.93 9.65
N SER A 388 18.02 -0.35 9.93
CA SER A 388 18.83 -1.30 9.17
C SER A 388 18.19 -2.68 9.18
N ASP A 389 18.55 -3.51 8.23
CA ASP A 389 18.23 -4.95 8.17
C ASP A 389 18.92 -5.81 9.25
N SER A 390 20.03 -5.35 9.84
CA SER A 390 20.81 -6.11 10.83
C SER A 390 21.30 -5.26 12.02
N GLU A 391 21.54 -5.89 13.17
CA GLU A 391 22.13 -5.19 14.34
C GLU A 391 23.60 -4.82 14.12
N GLU A 392 24.33 -5.59 13.31
CA GLU A 392 25.73 -5.31 12.98
C GLU A 392 25.86 -3.97 12.24
N SER A 393 25.04 -3.76 11.22
CA SER A 393 24.99 -2.47 10.50
C SER A 393 24.48 -1.33 11.39
N LEU A 394 23.60 -1.58 12.36
CA LEU A 394 23.25 -0.55 13.36
C LEU A 394 24.42 -0.22 14.29
N ASP A 395 25.28 -1.17 14.63
CA ASP A 395 26.49 -0.92 15.43
C ASP A 395 27.49 -0.06 14.64
N GLU A 396 27.66 -0.33 13.34
CA GLU A 396 28.43 0.53 12.45
C GLU A 396 27.87 1.96 12.39
N ALA A 397 26.54 2.09 12.29
CA ALA A 397 25.87 3.38 12.34
C ALA A 397 26.17 4.13 13.65
N ARG A 398 26.09 3.43 14.79
CA ARG A 398 26.37 4.02 16.11
C ARG A 398 27.81 4.52 16.20
N ILE A 399 28.78 3.75 15.71
CA ILE A 399 30.20 4.14 15.70
C ILE A 399 30.39 5.40 14.84
N ALA A 400 29.91 5.38 13.59
CA ALA A 400 30.04 6.51 12.68
C ALA A 400 29.38 7.80 13.23
N LEU A 401 28.22 7.67 13.87
CA LEU A 401 27.53 8.79 14.51
C LEU A 401 28.30 9.34 15.72
N VAL A 402 28.89 8.47 16.56
CA VAL A 402 29.73 8.89 17.68
C VAL A 402 30.97 9.62 17.18
N ASP A 403 31.64 9.09 16.16
CA ASP A 403 32.83 9.70 15.54
C ASP A 403 32.50 11.07 14.92
N ALA A 404 31.27 11.25 14.41
CA ALA A 404 30.76 12.52 13.91
C ALA A 404 30.29 13.50 15.02
N GLY A 405 30.33 13.09 16.28
CA GLY A 405 29.92 13.89 17.45
C GLY A 405 28.41 13.91 17.70
N VAL A 406 27.65 12.95 17.14
CA VAL A 406 26.20 12.84 17.34
C VAL A 406 25.90 12.05 18.62
N PRO A 407 25.22 12.64 19.61
CA PRO A 407 24.86 11.93 20.83
C PRO A 407 23.80 10.86 20.55
N LEU A 408 24.15 9.59 20.71
CA LEU A 408 23.25 8.46 20.45
C LEU A 408 21.94 8.51 21.25
N SER A 409 21.90 9.21 22.39
CA SER A 409 20.68 9.43 23.18
C SER A 409 19.62 10.25 22.47
N ARG A 410 20.00 10.97 21.39
CA ARG A 410 19.12 11.78 20.53
C ARG A 410 18.68 11.04 19.28
N VAL A 411 19.20 9.85 19.02
CA VAL A 411 18.91 9.04 17.84
C VAL A 411 18.22 7.74 18.26
N ARG A 412 17.21 7.32 17.51
CA ARG A 412 16.58 6.00 17.67
C ARG A 412 17.12 5.06 16.61
N PHE A 413 17.25 3.80 16.97
CA PHE A 413 17.71 2.74 16.09
C PHE A 413 16.64 1.65 16.04
N GLY A 414 16.46 1.00 14.89
CA GLY A 414 15.49 -0.08 14.76
C GLY A 414 15.81 -1.03 13.61
N ILE A 415 15.49 -2.30 13.79
CA ILE A 415 15.60 -3.30 12.73
C ILE A 415 14.39 -3.19 11.79
N CYS A 416 14.68 -3.02 10.50
CA CYS A 416 13.73 -2.92 9.40
C CYS A 416 14.41 -3.47 8.15
N ASP A 417 13.85 -4.50 7.53
CA ASP A 417 14.31 -4.97 6.22
C ASP A 417 14.24 -3.80 5.23
N CYS A 418 15.36 -3.45 4.62
CA CYS A 418 15.48 -2.41 3.60
C CYS A 418 16.59 -2.76 2.61
N GLU A 419 16.29 -2.79 1.31
CA GLU A 419 17.29 -3.15 0.28
C GLU A 419 18.04 -1.94 -0.27
N THR A 420 17.44 -0.74 -0.19
CA THR A 420 18.01 0.50 -0.72
C THR A 420 17.89 1.62 0.29
N PRO A 421 18.76 2.63 0.22
CA PRO A 421 18.68 3.78 1.12
C PRO A 421 17.63 4.82 0.68
N TRP A 422 16.87 4.57 -0.39
CA TRP A 422 15.96 5.54 -1.03
C TRP A 422 14.60 5.63 -0.32
N PHE A 423 14.63 6.02 0.95
CA PHE A 423 13.46 6.06 1.83
C PHE A 423 12.44 7.13 1.45
N ARG A 424 12.82 8.13 0.67
CA ARG A 424 11.86 9.09 0.11
C ARG A 424 10.80 8.40 -0.75
N ASP A 425 11.23 7.42 -1.55
CA ASP A 425 10.38 6.81 -2.56
C ASP A 425 9.38 5.84 -1.94
N GLN A 426 9.84 5.12 -0.91
CA GLN A 426 9.12 4.06 -0.21
C GLN A 426 8.46 4.55 1.09
N GLY A 427 8.82 5.75 1.54
CA GLY A 427 8.34 6.32 2.80
C GLY A 427 6.90 6.80 2.71
N PRO A 428 6.26 7.09 3.86
CA PRO A 428 4.90 7.60 3.87
C PRO A 428 4.79 8.92 3.12
N ILE A 429 3.76 9.05 2.28
CA ILE A 429 3.28 10.37 1.84
C ILE A 429 2.45 10.93 3.00
N VAL A 430 2.98 11.98 3.64
CA VAL A 430 2.40 12.51 4.88
C VAL A 430 1.35 13.57 4.59
N SER A 431 0.20 13.44 5.25
CA SER A 431 -0.93 14.35 5.12
C SER A 431 -1.62 14.59 6.47
N ARG A 432 -2.44 15.65 6.52
CA ARG A 432 -3.38 15.90 7.61
C ARG A 432 -4.79 15.59 7.17
N SER A 433 -5.50 14.81 7.97
CA SER A 433 -6.94 14.59 7.83
C SER A 433 -7.76 15.87 8.07
N GLU A 434 -9.08 15.82 7.85
CA GLU A 434 -9.98 16.96 8.11
C GLU A 434 -9.97 17.44 9.58
N SER A 435 -9.65 16.56 10.52
CA SER A 435 -9.45 16.89 11.95
C SER A 435 -8.12 17.59 12.24
N GLY A 436 -7.18 17.58 11.31
CA GLY A 436 -5.83 18.12 11.48
C GLY A 436 -4.78 17.10 11.93
N ASP A 437 -5.18 15.88 12.27
CA ASP A 437 -4.23 14.86 12.68
C ASP A 437 -3.56 14.15 11.49
N ALA A 438 -2.38 13.57 11.76
CA ALA A 438 -1.57 12.89 10.78
C ALA A 438 -2.24 11.64 10.17
N VAL A 439 -2.05 11.50 8.86
CA VAL A 439 -2.37 10.34 8.04
C VAL A 439 -1.18 10.10 7.12
N TRP A 440 -0.76 8.85 7.03
CA TRP A 440 0.25 8.42 6.08
C TRP A 440 -0.42 7.63 4.96
N PHE A 441 0.01 7.90 3.74
CA PHE A 441 -0.40 7.15 2.57
C PHE A 441 0.74 6.22 2.14
N ASP A 442 0.40 4.95 1.95
CA ASP A 442 1.29 3.85 1.62
C ASP A 442 1.00 3.39 0.19
N SER A 443 2.02 3.38 -0.67
CA SER A 443 1.89 3.29 -2.13
C SER A 443 2.99 2.39 -2.69
N SER A 444 2.75 1.82 -3.87
CA SER A 444 3.75 1.03 -4.56
C SER A 444 4.72 1.86 -5.41
N LEU A 445 5.97 1.40 -5.49
CA LEU A 445 6.98 1.97 -6.38
C LEU A 445 6.59 1.86 -7.85
N THR A 446 7.10 2.77 -8.68
CA THR A 446 6.82 2.86 -10.12
C THR A 446 7.81 2.08 -10.97
N ARG A 447 9.00 1.81 -10.44
CA ARG A 447 10.11 1.18 -11.18
C ARG A 447 10.03 -0.33 -11.13
N GLY A 448 9.75 -0.91 -12.30
CA GLY A 448 9.42 -2.32 -12.44
C GLY A 448 10.61 -3.25 -12.65
N ASP A 449 11.27 -3.68 -11.57
CA ASP A 449 11.84 -5.03 -11.59
C ASP A 449 10.72 -6.06 -11.31
N ARG A 450 9.87 -6.21 -12.33
CA ARG A 450 8.55 -6.88 -12.32
C ARG A 450 8.55 -8.40 -12.01
N SER A 451 9.48 -8.88 -11.19
CA SER A 451 9.50 -10.24 -10.62
C SER A 451 10.37 -10.41 -9.36
N GLY A 452 11.14 -9.41 -8.90
CA GLY A 452 12.33 -9.65 -8.05
C GLY A 452 12.38 -9.01 -6.66
N ARG A 453 12.07 -7.72 -6.49
CA ARG A 453 12.32 -7.00 -5.22
C ARG A 453 11.02 -6.56 -4.56
N VAL A 454 10.57 -7.35 -3.59
CA VAL A 454 9.29 -7.11 -2.89
C VAL A 454 9.47 -6.52 -1.49
N VAL A 455 10.71 -6.35 -1.01
CA VAL A 455 10.97 -5.82 0.34
C VAL A 455 10.62 -4.33 0.46
N LEU A 456 10.31 -3.65 -0.65
CA LEU A 456 10.39 -2.20 -0.74
C LEU A 456 9.09 -1.41 -0.44
N ASP A 457 7.92 -2.04 -0.41
CA ASP A 457 6.64 -1.28 -0.36
C ASP A 457 5.96 -1.28 1.04
N ALA A 458 6.58 -1.82 2.09
CA ALA A 458 5.94 -1.96 3.41
C ALA A 458 6.44 -0.97 4.47
N LEU A 459 7.37 -0.08 4.12
CA LEU A 459 8.05 0.81 5.07
C LEU A 459 7.06 1.66 5.89
N PRO A 460 6.03 2.32 5.32
CA PRO A 460 5.06 3.10 6.12
C PRO A 460 4.30 2.22 7.11
N THR A 461 3.89 1.04 6.66
CA THR A 461 3.24 0.00 7.47
C THR A 461 4.14 -0.55 8.58
N MET A 462 5.46 -0.61 8.37
CA MET A 462 6.44 -1.03 9.39
C MET A 462 6.70 0.08 10.41
N LEU A 463 6.97 1.30 9.92
CA LEU A 463 7.26 2.46 10.77
C LEU A 463 6.10 2.75 11.71
N ARG A 464 4.84 2.68 11.26
CA ARG A 464 3.65 3.00 12.06
C ARG A 464 3.58 2.31 13.43
N ARG A 465 4.31 1.21 13.65
CA ARG A 465 4.41 0.59 14.98
C ARG A 465 4.80 1.64 16.03
N ASN A 466 5.75 2.51 15.72
CA ASN A 466 6.30 3.51 16.65
C ASN A 466 5.66 4.91 16.56
N TRP A 467 4.77 5.15 15.60
CA TRP A 467 4.10 6.44 15.42
C TRP A 467 2.58 6.30 15.47
N LYS A 468 1.92 7.19 16.20
CA LYS A 468 0.45 7.21 16.32
C LYS A 468 -0.17 7.89 15.10
N THR A 469 -0.18 7.17 13.98
CA THR A 469 -0.75 7.66 12.72
C THR A 469 -1.57 6.59 12.03
N ARG A 470 -2.61 7.04 11.30
CA ARG A 470 -3.37 6.16 10.43
C ARG A 470 -2.58 5.99 9.13
N VAL A 471 -2.33 4.74 8.75
CA VAL A 471 -1.77 4.41 7.43
C VAL A 471 -2.90 3.95 6.53
N ALA A 472 -3.01 4.54 5.34
CA ALA A 472 -4.01 4.26 4.34
C ALA A 472 -3.35 3.86 3.01
N ASP A 473 -3.85 2.80 2.39
CA ASP A 473 -3.31 2.32 1.12
C ASP A 473 -3.66 3.27 -0.03
N VAL A 474 -2.78 3.34 -1.02
CA VAL A 474 -2.93 4.04 -2.28
C VAL A 474 -2.90 3.00 -3.40
N PRO A 475 -3.96 2.85 -4.20
CA PRO A 475 -4.02 1.80 -5.22
C PRO A 475 -3.12 2.10 -6.43
N ILE A 476 -2.81 3.37 -6.67
CA ILE A 476 -1.92 3.80 -7.76
C ILE A 476 -0.46 3.71 -7.33
N HIS A 477 0.43 3.51 -8.30
CA HIS A 477 1.88 3.56 -8.11
C HIS A 477 2.33 5.02 -8.00
N LEU A 478 3.00 5.36 -6.91
CA LEU A 478 3.38 6.72 -6.57
C LEU A 478 4.58 6.69 -5.61
N GLU A 479 5.67 7.34 -6.01
CA GLU A 479 6.89 7.50 -5.20
C GLU A 479 6.96 8.92 -4.65
N GLY A 480 7.51 9.08 -3.44
CA GLY A 480 7.59 10.39 -2.78
C GLY A 480 8.36 11.46 -3.57
N GLY A 481 9.42 11.10 -4.31
CA GLY A 481 10.19 12.05 -5.14
C GLY A 481 9.46 12.53 -6.40
N MET A 482 8.34 11.90 -6.75
CA MET A 482 7.54 12.28 -7.92
C MET A 482 6.57 13.43 -7.66
N LEU A 483 6.32 13.80 -6.41
CA LEU A 483 5.35 14.84 -6.06
C LEU A 483 5.83 15.74 -4.92
N LEU A 484 5.45 17.02 -4.99
CA LEU A 484 5.72 18.02 -3.98
C LEU A 484 4.46 18.84 -3.73
N SER A 485 4.23 19.21 -2.48
CA SER A 485 3.16 20.12 -2.09
C SER A 485 3.72 21.43 -1.55
N ASN A 486 3.03 22.53 -1.83
CA ASN A 486 3.29 23.81 -1.20
C ASN A 486 2.57 23.96 0.17
N GLY A 487 1.88 22.92 0.65
CA GLY A 487 1.11 22.95 1.91
C GLY A 487 -0.15 23.82 1.85
N ASN A 488 -0.46 24.42 0.70
CA ASN A 488 -1.56 25.38 0.53
C ASN A 488 -2.40 25.10 -0.73
N GLY A 489 -2.75 23.83 -0.92
CA GLY A 489 -3.70 23.41 -1.95
C GLY A 489 -3.14 23.32 -3.38
N LEU A 490 -1.83 23.54 -3.59
CA LEU A 490 -1.14 23.21 -4.83
C LEU A 490 -0.26 21.97 -4.62
N ALA A 491 -0.42 20.99 -5.51
CA ALA A 491 0.51 19.89 -5.66
C ALA A 491 1.07 19.89 -7.09
N VAL A 492 2.36 19.60 -7.20
CA VAL A 492 3.07 19.46 -8.46
C VAL A 492 3.60 18.04 -8.51
N GLY A 493 3.48 17.39 -9.67
CA GLY A 493 3.93 16.01 -9.85
C GLY A 493 4.60 15.78 -11.19
N SER A 494 5.32 14.67 -11.29
CA SER A 494 5.86 14.15 -12.55
C SER A 494 4.73 13.70 -13.48
N ALA A 495 4.84 14.03 -14.77
CA ALA A 495 3.97 13.47 -15.80
C ALA A 495 4.08 11.93 -15.90
N ALA A 496 5.17 11.34 -15.39
CA ALA A 496 5.36 9.89 -15.32
C ALA A 496 4.31 9.21 -14.44
N ILE A 497 3.79 9.88 -13.40
CA ILE A 497 2.72 9.34 -12.53
C ILE A 497 1.53 8.90 -13.38
N VAL A 498 1.10 9.75 -14.31
CA VAL A 498 -0.03 9.46 -15.20
C VAL A 498 0.32 8.35 -16.18
N ARG A 499 1.49 8.45 -16.83
CA ARG A 499 1.94 7.46 -17.82
C ARG A 499 2.05 6.06 -17.24
N VAL A 500 2.74 5.89 -16.11
CA VAL A 500 2.98 4.59 -15.48
C VAL A 500 1.66 3.96 -15.04
N ASN A 501 0.79 4.70 -14.38
CA ASN A 501 -0.47 4.14 -13.89
C ASN A 501 -1.44 3.73 -15.02
N ARG A 502 -1.38 4.37 -16.19
CA ARG A 502 -2.10 3.90 -17.40
C ARG A 502 -1.62 2.52 -17.84
N GLU A 503 -0.32 2.22 -17.72
CA GLU A 503 0.21 0.89 -18.04
C GLU A 503 -0.36 -0.18 -17.10
N TYR A 504 -0.61 0.19 -15.85
CA TYR A 504 -1.25 -0.66 -14.84
C TYR A 504 -2.77 -0.79 -15.01
N GLY A 505 -3.41 0.10 -15.78
CA GLY A 505 -4.83 0.03 -16.14
C GLY A 505 -5.72 1.08 -15.51
N PHE A 506 -5.15 2.01 -14.77
CA PHE A 506 -5.90 3.13 -14.19
C PHE A 506 -6.26 4.17 -15.26
N SER A 507 -7.47 4.74 -15.16
CA SER A 507 -7.87 5.89 -15.98
C SER A 507 -7.28 7.20 -15.44
N ASP A 508 -7.25 8.25 -16.26
CA ASP A 508 -6.77 9.57 -15.83
C ASP A 508 -7.61 10.15 -14.68
N GLU A 509 -8.93 9.88 -14.71
CA GLU A 509 -9.86 10.28 -13.66
C GLU A 509 -9.57 9.53 -12.36
N ALA A 510 -9.28 8.23 -12.44
CA ALA A 510 -8.88 7.40 -11.30
C ALA A 510 -7.61 7.95 -10.64
N ILE A 511 -6.58 8.19 -11.46
CA ILE A 511 -5.28 8.71 -11.01
C ILE A 511 -5.47 10.09 -10.37
N THR A 512 -6.18 11.00 -11.03
CA THR A 512 -6.41 12.36 -10.52
C THR A 512 -7.21 12.36 -9.21
N ARG A 513 -8.21 11.46 -9.10
CA ARG A 513 -9.03 11.32 -7.89
C ARG A 513 -8.20 10.81 -6.71
N GLU A 514 -7.37 9.78 -6.92
CA GLU A 514 -6.48 9.27 -5.87
C GLU A 514 -5.44 10.29 -5.45
N LEU A 515 -4.82 11.00 -6.41
CA LEU A 515 -3.90 12.08 -6.12
C LEU A 515 -4.55 13.19 -5.28
N ARG A 516 -5.81 13.57 -5.57
CA ARG A 516 -6.57 14.51 -4.74
C ARG A 516 -6.93 13.95 -3.37
N ARG A 517 -7.26 12.66 -3.27
CA ARG A 517 -7.55 12.01 -1.99
C ARG A 517 -6.33 12.02 -1.07
N VAL A 518 -5.16 11.72 -1.63
CA VAL A 518 -3.87 11.70 -0.91
C VAL A 518 -3.45 13.11 -0.54
N THR A 519 -3.48 14.07 -1.48
CA THR A 519 -2.86 15.39 -1.25
C THR A 519 -3.81 16.50 -0.85
N GLY A 520 -5.11 16.35 -1.03
CA GLY A 520 -6.10 17.40 -0.78
C GLY A 520 -5.94 18.62 -1.68
N ALA A 521 -5.05 18.55 -2.69
CA ALA A 521 -4.72 19.68 -3.52
C ALA A 521 -5.91 20.10 -4.40
N ARG A 522 -6.25 21.39 -4.30
CA ARG A 522 -7.26 22.07 -5.14
C ARG A 522 -6.78 22.16 -6.58
N ARG A 523 -5.47 22.34 -6.78
CA ARG A 523 -4.82 22.44 -8.08
C ARG A 523 -3.69 21.44 -8.19
N TRP A 524 -3.66 20.72 -9.31
CA TRP A 524 -2.58 19.82 -9.70
C TRP A 524 -1.91 20.32 -10.97
N LEU A 525 -0.59 20.19 -11.02
CA LEU A 525 0.21 20.43 -12.22
C LEU A 525 1.14 19.24 -12.44
N PHE A 526 1.15 18.73 -13.67
CA PHE A 526 2.07 17.69 -14.09
C PHE A 526 3.18 18.31 -14.94
N LEU A 527 4.43 18.05 -14.57
CA LEU A 527 5.61 18.58 -15.25
C LEU A 527 6.32 17.49 -16.05
N ASN A 528 6.93 17.89 -17.16
CA ASN A 528 7.93 17.06 -17.83
C ASN A 528 9.16 16.96 -16.94
N THR A 529 9.85 15.83 -17.01
CA THR A 529 11.02 15.51 -16.18
C THR A 529 12.31 15.68 -16.97
N LEU A 530 13.44 15.66 -16.27
CA LEU A 530 14.75 15.74 -16.90
C LEU A 530 14.93 14.61 -17.93
N ILE A 531 15.33 14.97 -19.14
CA ILE A 531 15.53 14.05 -20.26
C ILE A 531 16.71 13.13 -19.94
N GLY A 532 16.44 11.82 -19.95
CA GLY A 532 17.44 10.78 -19.68
C GLY A 532 17.62 10.44 -18.20
N GLU A 533 16.94 11.14 -17.30
CA GLU A 533 16.96 10.85 -15.87
C GLU A 533 16.02 9.65 -15.58
N PRO A 534 16.52 8.56 -14.99
CA PRO A 534 15.80 7.28 -14.92
C PRO A 534 14.69 7.23 -13.86
N THR A 535 14.68 8.14 -12.88
CA THR A 535 13.67 8.16 -11.81
C THR A 535 12.40 8.89 -12.23
N GLU A 536 12.52 9.84 -13.16
CA GLU A 536 11.48 10.78 -13.57
C GLU A 536 10.92 11.58 -12.37
N HIS A 537 11.79 11.92 -11.42
CA HIS A 537 11.43 12.67 -10.22
C HIS A 537 11.52 14.18 -10.39
N ILE A 538 10.68 14.91 -9.65
CA ILE A 538 10.63 16.37 -9.70
C ILE A 538 11.48 17.04 -8.63
N ASP A 539 11.73 16.35 -7.51
CA ASP A 539 12.60 16.85 -6.44
C ASP A 539 14.07 17.02 -6.88
N LEU A 540 14.44 16.42 -8.02
CA LEU A 540 15.73 16.60 -8.67
C LEU A 540 15.88 17.93 -9.41
N PHE A 541 14.80 18.69 -9.65
CA PHE A 541 14.92 19.99 -10.32
C PHE A 541 14.05 21.10 -9.74
N MET A 542 13.22 20.82 -8.73
CA MET A 542 12.46 21.84 -8.03
C MET A 542 12.23 21.51 -6.55
N THR A 543 12.02 22.54 -5.75
CA THR A 543 11.56 22.40 -4.36
C THR A 543 10.73 23.61 -3.93
N PHE A 544 9.72 23.40 -3.09
CA PHE A 544 9.00 24.52 -2.46
C PHE A 544 9.73 24.97 -1.20
N VAL A 545 9.90 26.29 -1.04
CA VAL A 545 10.50 26.89 0.16
C VAL A 545 9.47 27.66 1.00
N SER A 546 8.30 27.92 0.43
CA SER A 546 7.14 28.50 1.11
C SER A 546 5.85 28.18 0.32
N PRO A 547 4.66 28.49 0.86
CA PRO A 547 3.40 28.28 0.14
C PRO A 547 3.32 29.03 -1.20
N THR A 548 4.07 30.11 -1.37
CA THR A 548 4.01 31.00 -2.53
C THR A 548 5.34 31.13 -3.27
N THR A 549 6.36 30.34 -2.92
CA THR A 549 7.68 30.40 -3.55
C THR A 549 8.24 29.02 -3.83
N VAL A 550 8.68 28.83 -5.08
CA VAL A 550 9.29 27.61 -5.59
C VAL A 550 10.67 27.92 -6.15
N VAL A 551 11.61 27.04 -5.87
CA VAL A 551 12.96 27.05 -6.45
C VAL A 551 13.00 26.05 -7.60
N VAL A 552 13.53 26.46 -8.76
CA VAL A 552 13.65 25.62 -9.96
C VAL A 552 15.10 25.70 -10.47
N GLY A 553 15.70 24.57 -10.79
CA GLY A 553 17.04 24.50 -11.36
C GLY A 553 17.18 25.24 -12.70
N GLU A 554 18.39 25.64 -13.05
CA GLU A 554 18.75 26.13 -14.38
C GLU A 554 20.10 25.57 -14.83
N TYR A 555 20.18 25.11 -16.07
CA TYR A 555 21.44 24.70 -16.69
C TYR A 555 22.03 25.87 -17.48
N ALA A 556 23.33 26.12 -17.30
CA ALA A 556 24.03 27.19 -17.99
C ALA A 556 24.27 26.88 -19.48
N ASP A 557 24.54 25.62 -19.82
CA ASP A 557 24.72 25.17 -21.19
C ASP A 557 23.38 25.12 -21.93
N ARG A 558 23.21 26.01 -22.92
CA ARG A 558 22.00 26.08 -23.74
C ARG A 558 21.89 24.95 -24.78
N ALA A 559 22.96 24.19 -24.99
CA ALA A 559 22.93 22.98 -25.80
C ALA A 559 22.33 21.78 -25.04
N ASP A 560 22.30 21.81 -23.70
CA ASP A 560 21.62 20.81 -22.90
C ASP A 560 20.10 20.94 -23.10
N PRO A 561 19.40 19.91 -23.59
CA PRO A 561 17.95 19.98 -23.79
C PRO A 561 17.18 20.22 -22.48
N ASN A 562 17.76 19.89 -21.31
CA ASN A 562 17.17 20.19 -20.02
C ASN A 562 17.19 21.69 -19.68
N ALA A 563 18.07 22.49 -20.29
CA ALA A 563 18.08 23.94 -20.08
C ALA A 563 16.77 24.57 -20.57
N ALA A 564 16.33 24.23 -21.79
CA ALA A 564 15.06 24.69 -22.34
C ALA A 564 13.86 24.16 -21.53
N LEU A 565 13.90 22.87 -21.16
CA LEU A 565 12.83 22.23 -20.37
C LEU A 565 12.61 22.93 -19.02
N LEU A 566 13.69 23.28 -18.31
CA LEU A 566 13.58 23.95 -17.01
C LEU A 566 13.16 25.42 -17.13
N ASP A 567 13.50 26.09 -18.24
CA ASP A 567 13.00 27.45 -18.54
C ASP A 567 11.50 27.46 -18.84
N GLU A 568 11.02 26.48 -19.61
CA GLU A 568 9.59 26.27 -19.86
C GLU A 568 8.85 25.94 -18.55
N THR A 569 9.43 25.07 -17.72
CA THR A 569 8.89 24.71 -16.41
C THR A 569 8.77 25.92 -15.49
N ALA A 570 9.83 26.73 -15.39
CA ALA A 570 9.82 27.96 -14.60
C ALA A 570 8.77 28.96 -15.12
N THR A 571 8.66 29.11 -16.45
CA THR A 571 7.65 29.96 -17.07
C THR A 571 6.25 29.48 -16.72
N LEU A 572 5.95 28.19 -16.89
CA LEU A 572 4.68 27.59 -16.53
C LEU A 572 4.34 27.83 -15.06
N LEU A 573 5.25 27.52 -14.14
CA LEU A 573 5.06 27.70 -12.71
C LEU A 573 4.79 29.16 -12.34
N SER A 574 5.41 30.13 -13.02
CA SER A 574 5.17 31.56 -12.76
C SER A 574 3.76 32.04 -13.12
N THR A 575 3.03 31.29 -13.97
CA THR A 575 1.63 31.59 -14.32
C THR A 575 0.62 31.04 -13.29
N VAL A 576 1.10 30.24 -12.33
CA VAL A 576 0.25 29.60 -11.34
C VAL A 576 -0.08 30.61 -10.25
N VAL A 577 -1.36 30.80 -9.97
CA VAL A 577 -1.84 31.68 -8.89
C VAL A 577 -2.20 30.83 -7.68
N VAL A 578 -1.66 31.21 -6.51
CA VAL A 578 -1.95 30.64 -5.19
C VAL A 578 -2.39 31.80 -4.29
N ASP A 579 -3.60 31.70 -3.72
CA ASP A 579 -4.22 32.76 -2.90
C ASP A 579 -4.10 34.16 -3.54
N ASP A 580 -4.61 34.26 -4.77
CA ASP A 580 -4.64 35.49 -5.57
C ASP A 580 -3.27 36.09 -5.95
N THR A 581 -2.17 35.42 -5.61
CA THR A 581 -0.80 35.87 -5.94
C THR A 581 -0.12 34.87 -6.88
N PRO A 582 0.54 35.33 -7.97
CA PRO A 582 1.38 34.46 -8.79
C PRO A 582 2.49 33.80 -7.96
N LEU A 583 2.75 32.52 -8.24
CA LEU A 583 3.81 31.76 -7.60
C LEU A 583 5.15 32.40 -7.95
N ARG A 584 5.91 32.79 -6.92
CA ARG A 584 7.25 33.31 -7.10
C ARG A 584 8.19 32.16 -7.48
N VAL A 585 8.73 32.21 -8.68
CA VAL A 585 9.73 31.23 -9.16
C VAL A 585 11.12 31.82 -9.01
N VAL A 586 12.00 31.13 -8.28
CA VAL A 586 13.40 31.51 -8.11
C VAL A 586 14.30 30.47 -8.78
N ARG A 587 15.27 30.92 -9.57
CA ARG A 587 16.18 30.04 -10.30
C ARG A 587 17.49 29.87 -9.55
N ILE A 588 18.01 28.65 -9.51
CA ILE A 588 19.36 28.34 -8.99
C ILE A 588 20.16 27.56 -10.04
N PRO A 589 21.47 27.84 -10.19
CA PRO A 589 22.28 27.08 -11.14
C PRO A 589 22.39 25.62 -10.71
N MET A 590 22.20 24.68 -11.63
CA MET A 590 22.34 23.25 -11.37
C MET A 590 23.80 22.79 -11.50
N PRO A 591 24.21 21.73 -10.76
CA PRO A 591 25.52 21.13 -10.96
C PRO A 591 25.62 20.51 -12.35
N ASP A 592 26.84 20.43 -12.91
CA ASP A 592 27.02 19.95 -14.28
C ASP A 592 26.87 18.42 -14.30
N GLY A 593 25.91 17.90 -15.07
CA GLY A 593 25.68 16.45 -15.22
C GLY A 593 26.44 15.85 -16.41
N ALA A 594 26.59 14.52 -16.45
CA ALA A 594 27.14 13.80 -17.61
C ALA A 594 26.61 12.36 -17.69
N GLY A 595 26.24 11.92 -18.89
CA GLY A 595 25.73 10.56 -19.12
C GLY A 595 24.48 10.28 -18.29
N THR A 596 24.56 9.33 -17.35
CA THR A 596 23.46 8.95 -16.44
C THR A 596 23.50 9.68 -15.09
N SER A 597 24.33 10.72 -14.96
CA SER A 597 24.54 11.45 -13.72
C SER A 597 23.73 12.74 -13.67
N PHE A 598 22.82 12.83 -12.69
CA PHE A 598 21.92 13.96 -12.47
C PHE A 598 22.07 14.55 -11.06
N PRO A 599 23.22 15.16 -10.73
CA PRO A 599 23.39 15.86 -9.45
C PRO A 599 22.42 17.05 -9.37
N SER A 600 21.92 17.38 -8.19
CA SER A 600 20.86 18.38 -8.03
C SER A 600 21.00 19.19 -6.75
N TYR A 601 20.91 20.52 -6.83
CA TYR A 601 20.84 21.40 -5.65
C TYR A 601 19.42 21.66 -5.14
N THR A 602 18.39 21.14 -5.81
CA THR A 602 16.99 21.22 -5.34
C THR A 602 16.58 20.00 -4.50
N ASN A 603 17.38 18.94 -4.53
CA ASN A 603 17.16 17.71 -3.79
C ASN A 603 17.54 17.89 -2.31
N VAL A 604 16.84 18.80 -1.63
CA VAL A 604 17.14 19.31 -0.28
C VAL A 604 16.36 18.58 0.82
N VAL A 605 16.84 18.68 2.06
CA VAL A 605 16.13 18.16 3.24
C VAL A 605 15.81 19.30 4.20
N PHE A 606 14.52 19.48 4.50
CA PHE A 606 14.04 20.41 5.52
C PHE A 606 13.93 19.71 6.88
N ALA A 607 14.41 20.37 7.95
CA ALA A 607 14.31 19.88 9.31
C ALA A 607 14.22 21.03 10.32
N ASN A 608 13.00 21.47 10.66
CA ASN A 608 12.68 22.43 11.72
C ASN A 608 13.71 23.58 11.87
N GLY A 609 13.87 24.40 10.81
CA GLY A 609 14.81 25.52 10.80
C GLY A 609 16.22 25.17 10.30
N VAL A 610 16.45 23.96 9.81
CA VAL A 610 17.68 23.57 9.11
C VAL A 610 17.33 23.14 7.67
N LEU A 611 18.04 23.69 6.69
CA LEU A 611 17.99 23.25 5.30
C LEU A 611 19.31 22.58 4.95
N LEU A 612 19.26 21.31 4.56
CA LEU A 612 20.41 20.59 4.03
C LEU A 612 20.37 20.60 2.52
N VAL A 613 21.43 21.10 1.89
CA VAL A 613 21.60 21.20 0.45
C VAL A 613 22.71 20.23 0.03
N PRO A 614 22.53 19.39 -0.99
CA PRO A 614 23.62 18.54 -1.48
C PRO A 614 24.77 19.38 -2.07
N SER A 615 26.00 18.88 -1.92
CA SER A 615 27.23 19.43 -2.49
C SER A 615 27.90 18.34 -3.33
N TYR A 616 28.68 18.76 -4.33
CA TYR A 616 29.38 17.81 -5.21
C TYR A 616 30.82 18.26 -5.44
N SER A 617 31.77 17.39 -5.10
CA SER A 617 33.17 17.64 -5.40
C SER A 617 33.39 17.75 -6.91
N GLY A 618 34.25 18.69 -7.30
CA GLY A 618 34.50 19.02 -8.70
C GLY A 618 33.59 20.11 -9.28
N GLU A 619 32.51 20.50 -8.59
CA GLU A 619 31.70 21.65 -8.98
C GLU A 619 32.36 22.98 -8.60
N SER A 620 31.95 24.05 -9.30
CA SER A 620 32.43 25.40 -8.99
C SER A 620 31.96 25.85 -7.61
N LYS A 621 32.90 26.25 -6.74
CA LYS A 621 32.60 26.86 -5.44
C LYS A 621 31.77 28.13 -5.55
N GLU A 622 31.94 28.89 -6.64
CA GLU A 622 31.12 30.08 -6.91
C GLU A 622 29.66 29.69 -7.18
N LYS A 623 29.43 28.57 -7.87
CA LYS A 623 28.10 28.03 -8.13
C LYS A 623 27.41 27.64 -6.82
N GLU A 624 28.09 26.88 -5.96
CA GLU A 624 27.57 26.51 -4.63
C GLU A 624 27.35 27.72 -3.72
N LEU A 625 28.24 28.71 -3.74
CA LEU A 625 28.06 29.95 -2.98
C LEU A 625 26.80 30.71 -3.42
N LYS A 626 26.56 30.84 -4.73
CA LYS A 626 25.34 31.48 -5.25
C LYS A 626 24.08 30.72 -4.83
N VAL A 627 24.11 29.38 -4.84
CA VAL A 627 23.01 28.54 -4.36
C VAL A 627 22.76 28.79 -2.88
N LYS A 628 23.82 28.82 -2.06
CA LYS A 628 23.74 29.09 -0.63
C LYS A 628 23.12 30.46 -0.33
N GLU A 629 23.66 31.51 -0.94
CA GLU A 629 23.16 32.89 -0.76
C GLU A 629 21.68 33.00 -1.16
N THR A 630 21.27 32.27 -2.22
CA THR A 630 19.86 32.25 -2.65
C THR A 630 18.97 31.61 -1.60
N TYR A 631 19.34 30.44 -1.06
CA TYR A 631 18.55 29.79 -0.01
C TYR A 631 18.52 30.59 1.30
N GLU A 632 19.64 31.16 1.73
CA GLU A 632 19.71 32.01 2.93
C GLU A 632 18.82 33.27 2.77
N ALA A 633 18.75 33.84 1.57
CA ALA A 633 17.84 34.96 1.30
C ALA A 633 16.36 34.55 1.29
N LEU A 634 16.04 33.31 0.92
CA LEU A 634 14.66 32.79 0.90
C LEU A 634 14.19 32.29 2.26
N LEU A 635 15.12 31.83 3.09
CA LEU A 635 14.86 31.20 4.38
C LEU A 635 15.74 31.88 5.47
N PRO A 636 15.50 33.16 5.79
CA PRO A 636 16.39 33.94 6.67
C PRO A 636 16.48 33.39 8.10
N ASP A 637 15.45 32.65 8.55
CA ASP A 637 15.39 32.03 9.87
C ASP A 637 15.90 30.57 9.87
N TRP A 638 16.45 30.10 8.75
CA TRP A 638 16.94 28.72 8.60
C TRP A 638 18.47 28.68 8.49
N GLU A 639 19.06 27.65 9.08
CA GLU A 639 20.48 27.34 8.90
C GLU A 639 20.67 26.49 7.64
N VAL A 640 21.39 27.03 6.65
CA VAL A 640 21.69 26.34 5.39
C VAL A 640 23.04 25.64 5.47
N HIS A 641 23.03 24.30 5.46
CA HIS A 641 24.24 23.45 5.51
C HIS A 641 24.38 22.62 4.24
N PHE A 642 25.60 22.47 3.74
CA PHE A 642 25.89 21.68 2.56
C PHE A 642 26.36 20.27 2.95
N VAL A 643 25.85 19.24 2.28
CA VAL A 643 26.18 17.82 2.53
C VAL A 643 26.82 17.22 1.29
N ASP A 644 28.05 16.71 1.41
CA ASP A 644 28.75 16.08 0.29
C ASP A 644 28.00 14.82 -0.19
N CYS A 645 27.44 14.91 -1.38
CA CYS A 645 26.70 13.87 -2.08
C CYS A 645 27.44 13.37 -3.32
N THR A 646 28.75 13.60 -3.41
CA THR A 646 29.58 13.13 -4.53
C THR A 646 29.40 11.63 -4.78
N ARG A 647 29.37 10.81 -3.72
CA ARG A 647 29.20 9.35 -3.85
C ARG A 647 27.80 8.96 -4.34
N LEU A 648 26.79 9.80 -4.15
CA LEU A 648 25.40 9.54 -4.59
C LEU A 648 25.19 9.79 -6.08
N ARG A 649 26.04 10.61 -6.68
CA ARG A 649 25.92 11.19 -8.04
C ARG A 649 25.62 10.19 -9.18
N HIS A 650 26.00 8.91 -9.02
CA HIS A 650 25.81 7.85 -10.02
C HIS A 650 24.88 6.72 -9.55
N THR A 651 24.19 6.90 -8.43
CA THR A 651 23.45 5.83 -7.74
C THR A 651 21.93 5.91 -7.92
N GLY A 652 21.45 6.89 -8.70
CA GLY A 652 20.03 7.05 -9.03
C GLY A 652 19.22 7.85 -7.99
N GLY A 653 19.87 8.73 -7.23
CA GLY A 653 19.25 9.64 -6.28
C GLY A 653 20.25 10.66 -5.71
N ALA A 654 19.77 11.58 -4.89
CA ALA A 654 20.59 12.57 -4.17
C ALA A 654 20.17 12.65 -2.68
N LEU A 655 20.38 13.79 -2.02
CA LEU A 655 20.25 13.92 -0.57
C LEU A 655 18.81 13.72 -0.07
N HIS A 656 17.83 14.37 -0.69
CA HIS A 656 16.42 14.25 -0.34
C HIS A 656 15.91 12.82 -0.45
N CYS A 657 16.39 12.09 -1.46
CA CYS A 657 15.99 10.71 -1.73
C CYS A 657 16.29 9.77 -0.55
N LEU A 658 17.28 10.08 0.29
CA LEU A 658 17.67 9.27 1.45
C LEU A 658 16.69 9.37 2.62
N VAL A 659 15.88 10.42 2.67
CA VAL A 659 15.13 10.81 3.87
C VAL A 659 13.64 10.66 3.65
N SER A 660 12.97 9.96 4.58
CA SER A 660 11.53 10.07 4.75
C SER A 660 11.18 11.06 5.87
N ASN A 661 10.46 12.12 5.51
CA ASN A 661 9.91 13.11 6.43
C ASN A 661 8.57 12.62 6.99
N LEU A 662 8.40 12.63 8.31
CA LEU A 662 7.21 12.13 8.98
C LEU A 662 6.15 13.20 9.25
N GLY A 663 6.36 14.46 8.84
CA GLY A 663 5.48 15.61 9.14
C GLY A 663 5.19 15.74 10.64
N ASP A 664 4.12 16.43 11.02
CA ASP A 664 3.70 16.51 12.43
C ASP A 664 2.99 15.23 12.90
N THR A 665 3.74 14.13 13.01
CA THR A 665 3.22 12.83 13.44
C THR A 665 3.64 12.51 14.88
N PRO A 666 2.71 12.38 15.84
CA PRO A 666 3.06 12.06 17.22
C PRO A 666 3.81 10.71 17.36
N PHE A 667 5.03 10.74 17.90
CA PHE A 667 5.79 9.54 18.24
C PHE A 667 5.26 8.88 19.52
N THR A 668 5.22 7.56 19.57
CA THR A 668 5.00 6.82 20.82
C THR A 668 5.87 5.57 20.82
N PRO A 669 6.88 5.48 21.70
CA PRO A 669 7.70 4.28 21.78
C PRO A 669 6.79 3.09 22.15
N VAL A 670 6.85 2.03 21.32
CA VAL A 670 6.07 0.78 21.54
C VAL A 670 6.45 0.09 22.84
N PHE A 671 7.65 0.41 23.34
CA PHE A 671 8.14 -0.03 24.63
C PHE A 671 8.75 1.16 25.36
N SER A 672 8.01 1.74 26.31
CA SER A 672 8.66 2.10 27.56
C SER A 672 9.06 0.77 28.18
N SER A 673 10.32 0.37 28.01
CA SER A 673 10.91 -0.45 29.06
C SER A 673 10.73 0.39 30.33
N LYS A 674 9.85 -0.07 31.22
CA LYS A 674 10.10 0.19 32.62
C LYS A 674 11.48 -0.40 32.85
N GLN A 675 12.46 0.49 33.04
CA GLN A 675 13.76 0.13 33.60
C GLN A 675 13.54 -0.61 34.92
#